data_AF-G0PGQ0-F1
#
_entry.id   AF-G0PGQ0-F1
#
_cell.length_a   1.000
_cell.length_b   1.000
_cell.length_c   1.000
_cell.angle_alpha   90.00
_cell.angle_beta   90.00
_cell.angle_gamma   90.00
#
_symmetry.space_group_name_H-M   'P 1'
#
loop_
_entity.id
_entity.type
_entity.pdbx_description
1 polymer ?
#
loop_
_entity_poly.entity_id
_entity_poly.type
_entity_poly.pdbx_seq_one_letter_code
_entity_poly.pdbx_strand_id
1 'polypeptide(L)'
;KQPVGRPRHVMPEDRKYEMKQIDDISDAQASCAAETIDQMQYANARIFVDQIYPTADDRKNVREHVAKVASSIVVGFRSMIDQLNWMTPSTKKGAYNKIENLVKNIAYPDWITDDAQLTAYHTPMNFKQTDNYMTMFINAMNFNLYAQWDQLVQGAADRTGFNGPPGITNAWYQPELNSITFPAGILKKPFYDFNWPASVNFGAMGVIAGHELTHGFDDQGVQWNGVGTLSGWMDDQSKTSFTNMAQCVVDEYSNFCPLDKATYGKAACIDGAQTQGENIADNGGIHSAFRAYKNYVDLYGPDPVLPDDTFQYFNPDQLFFLSFAQVWCQLPYKDSQFLRQILVDVHSPSIYRVLGTIQNFPAFKTAFNCPSSTYAPDKHCNVWVSDIDTTYGLPNVQTDLNVAPEAPITSRNVDKLNAYQMASNYYSKSVNTKIDPCNDFYGYACGTFNQPVSFTTARAQNLVYMSQKLEDPAYQATIAASPALLKEKQLYNACVAATVSSQNEDQILIAKNYIQTRVTALQGFLGSGFTLVTGGAVTLPNPKQLGDALGYLSFEQGIDTFISPLVDTYWPDNTQGYQMFIDQNTAYLSKTYYQPAAWTIEKPKYFNMAYGVITRYAKEQNIVLPATFNDTLSAVLDFEKMIATKYSTDDDTRRQFQRSWHLTKVGDLGTTYKFMDWLTYLGHSPKPTNAKVTDVNYQVSVMEIDRISQFSADYASLDANKLVNLLFVRLILGNAQYVPSYAAAFKGMTEESVFLGLSRRKTIPNNIPPSVDIASNGPACASVANNLMQFANGRVFVDYMYPTAQDVANIRASAGGVIKNVISSFQGMIDQLDWMSADTKKKAYDKTVNIQQNIAFPDWIKNDTLLAAYYTDLVIADADNYYDILDKLTRFNIELQYNQLNAAHTDRTDFLGQPGTVNAWYQPELNSITFPAGILVPPYFHPNWPPSINYGGMGLVAGHELTHGFDDQGVQWGPTGNLAGWMDDNSKTGFLAMAQCVIDEYNGFCPLNATQYSPNCVKGSQTQGENIADNGGIHAAFNAYKTHQALDGPDPRLPDRLFGQFTHDQLFFMSFAQVWCEVRRSDEALYTQIMVDPHSPSMYRVFGTIQNFPAFQTAFNCPLGSNSAPTKHCEVWVPGKYQ
;
A
#
# COMPACT_ATOMS: atom_id res chain seq x y z
N LYS A 1 39.63 -27.30 -13.65
CA LYS A 1 39.10 -26.47 -14.75
C LYS A 1 39.77 -25.11 -14.62
N GLN A 2 40.47 -24.63 -15.65
CA GLN A 2 41.14 -23.31 -15.58
C GLN A 2 40.09 -22.21 -15.33
N PRO A 3 40.44 -21.12 -14.61
CA PRO A 3 39.56 -19.97 -14.52
C PRO A 3 39.33 -19.44 -15.93
N VAL A 4 38.07 -19.25 -16.31
CA VAL A 4 37.71 -18.60 -17.56
C VAL A 4 38.14 -17.14 -17.41
N GLY A 5 39.34 -16.81 -17.86
CA GLY A 5 39.69 -15.42 -18.17
C GLY A 5 38.82 -14.94 -19.33
N ARG A 6 38.59 -13.62 -19.45
CA ARG A 6 37.83 -13.00 -20.55
C ARG A 6 38.15 -13.72 -21.87
N PRO A 7 37.14 -14.20 -22.64
CA PRO A 7 37.39 -14.87 -23.90
C PRO A 7 38.35 -14.05 -24.76
N ARG A 8 39.44 -14.66 -25.24
CA ARG A 8 40.28 -13.97 -26.22
C ARG A 8 39.43 -13.75 -27.46
N HIS A 9 39.19 -12.48 -27.80
CA HIS A 9 38.65 -12.12 -29.10
C HIS A 9 39.68 -12.52 -30.16
N VAL A 10 39.51 -13.72 -30.72
CA VAL A 10 40.27 -14.14 -31.90
C VAL A 10 39.63 -13.42 -33.07
N MET A 11 40.21 -12.29 -33.47
CA MET A 11 39.79 -11.61 -34.69
C MET A 11 39.89 -12.63 -35.84
N PRO A 12 38.81 -12.85 -36.61
CA PRO A 12 38.87 -13.74 -37.77
C PRO A 12 39.97 -13.26 -38.72
N GLU A 13 40.79 -14.18 -39.24
CA GLU A 13 41.87 -13.88 -40.21
C GLU A 13 41.35 -13.34 -41.55
N ASP A 14 40.03 -13.33 -41.78
CA ASP A 14 39.45 -12.58 -42.88
C ASP A 14 39.69 -11.10 -42.64
N ARG A 15 40.59 -10.52 -43.44
CA ARG A 15 40.78 -9.08 -43.53
C ARG A 15 39.42 -8.43 -43.80
N LYS A 16 38.81 -7.80 -42.78
CA LYS A 16 37.64 -6.92 -42.95
C LYS A 16 37.92 -5.74 -43.90
N TYR A 17 39.17 -5.56 -44.30
CA TYR A 17 39.64 -4.57 -45.27
C TYR A 17 39.92 -5.21 -46.64
N GLU A 18 38.94 -5.87 -47.26
CA GLU A 18 38.84 -5.67 -48.70
C GLU A 18 38.28 -4.24 -48.86
N MET A 19 39.17 -3.25 -49.05
CA MET A 19 38.73 -1.98 -49.62
C MET A 19 38.15 -2.29 -50.99
N LYS A 20 36.84 -2.52 -51.03
CA LYS A 20 36.12 -2.50 -52.31
C LYS A 20 36.41 -1.14 -52.90
N GLN A 21 36.93 -1.11 -54.14
CA GLN A 21 36.83 0.10 -54.92
C GLN A 21 35.35 0.33 -55.15
N ILE A 22 34.83 1.38 -54.49
CA ILE A 22 33.45 1.79 -54.65
C ILE A 22 33.44 2.79 -55.80
N ASP A 23 32.90 2.38 -56.94
CA ASP A 23 32.81 3.23 -58.13
C ASP A 23 31.67 4.27 -58.01
N ASP A 24 30.73 4.07 -57.09
CA ASP A 24 29.63 5.00 -56.79
C ASP A 24 29.99 5.96 -55.65
N ILE A 25 29.88 7.26 -55.91
CA ILE A 25 30.25 8.29 -54.93
C ILE A 25 29.35 8.29 -53.69
N SER A 26 28.10 7.86 -53.81
CA SER A 26 27.12 7.82 -52.71
C SER A 26 27.45 6.66 -51.77
N ASP A 27 27.75 5.49 -52.32
CA ASP A 27 28.22 4.34 -51.54
C ASP A 27 29.58 4.65 -50.87
N ALA A 28 30.47 5.39 -51.55
CA ALA A 28 31.74 5.83 -50.97
C ALA A 28 31.53 6.82 -49.82
N GLN A 29 30.59 7.76 -49.97
CA GLN A 29 30.18 8.68 -48.90
C GLN A 29 29.61 7.94 -47.69
N ALA A 30 28.75 6.94 -47.90
CA ALA A 30 28.20 6.13 -46.82
C ALA A 30 29.29 5.33 -46.08
N SER A 31 30.22 4.72 -46.83
CA SER A 31 31.37 4.01 -46.26
C SER A 31 32.27 4.95 -45.46
N CYS A 32 32.57 6.14 -45.96
CA CYS A 32 33.38 7.13 -45.25
C CYS A 32 32.67 7.64 -43.99
N ALA A 33 31.35 7.88 -44.06
CA ALA A 33 30.55 8.28 -42.91
C ALA A 33 30.61 7.23 -41.80
N ALA A 34 30.49 5.94 -42.14
CA ALA A 34 30.63 4.84 -41.18
C ALA A 34 32.01 4.82 -40.51
N GLU A 35 33.09 5.07 -41.25
CA GLU A 35 34.44 5.13 -40.69
C GLU A 35 34.62 6.29 -39.69
N THR A 36 33.99 7.44 -39.94
CA THR A 36 34.04 8.58 -39.01
C THR A 36 33.32 8.33 -37.69
N ILE A 37 32.36 7.39 -37.63
CA ILE A 37 31.71 7.00 -36.37
C ILE A 37 32.76 6.42 -35.41
N ASP A 38 33.71 5.63 -35.91
CA ASP A 38 34.75 5.00 -35.08
C ASP A 38 35.96 5.92 -34.85
N GLN A 39 36.38 6.65 -35.89
CA GLN A 39 37.62 7.44 -35.85
C GLN A 39 37.43 8.85 -35.29
N MET A 40 36.21 9.42 -35.40
CA MET A 40 35.88 10.79 -34.97
C MET A 40 34.57 10.82 -34.16
N GLN A 41 34.48 9.91 -33.19
CA GLN A 41 33.26 9.53 -32.47
C GLN A 41 32.36 10.71 -32.05
N TYR A 42 32.91 11.69 -31.32
CA TYR A 42 32.13 12.81 -30.76
C TYR A 42 31.86 13.93 -31.78
N ALA A 43 32.77 14.18 -32.72
CA ALA A 43 32.55 15.13 -33.80
C ALA A 43 31.47 14.62 -34.78
N ASN A 44 31.54 13.33 -35.15
CA ASN A 44 30.50 12.67 -35.93
C ASN A 44 29.15 12.67 -35.18
N ALA A 45 29.16 12.32 -33.89
CA ALA A 45 27.95 12.35 -33.07
C ALA A 45 27.31 13.73 -33.00
N ARG A 46 28.10 14.82 -32.92
CA ARG A 46 27.56 16.18 -32.95
C ARG A 46 26.82 16.46 -34.25
N ILE A 47 27.43 16.14 -35.41
CA ILE A 47 26.79 16.30 -36.72
C ILE A 47 25.50 15.48 -36.78
N PHE A 48 25.55 14.25 -36.29
CA PHE A 48 24.40 13.34 -36.26
C PHE A 48 23.27 13.92 -35.40
N VAL A 49 23.54 14.32 -34.15
CA VAL A 49 22.58 14.91 -33.22
C VAL A 49 21.97 16.19 -33.77
N ASP A 50 22.76 17.07 -34.39
CA ASP A 50 22.26 18.29 -35.01
C ASP A 50 21.28 18.00 -36.17
N GLN A 51 21.45 16.88 -36.87
CA GLN A 51 20.56 16.47 -37.95
C GLN A 51 19.25 15.84 -37.45
N ILE A 52 19.33 14.99 -36.42
CA ILE A 52 18.17 14.21 -35.95
C ILE A 52 17.40 14.89 -34.81
N TYR A 53 18.06 15.73 -34.03
CA TYR A 53 17.50 16.53 -32.93
C TYR A 53 18.01 17.99 -33.03
N PRO A 54 17.56 18.74 -34.06
CA PRO A 54 18.12 20.05 -34.41
C PRO A 54 17.86 21.12 -33.36
N THR A 55 16.75 21.03 -32.60
CA THR A 55 16.38 22.03 -31.60
C THR A 55 16.69 21.57 -30.17
N ALA A 56 16.78 22.52 -29.24
CA ALA A 56 16.92 22.21 -27.82
C ALA A 56 15.73 21.40 -27.28
N ASP A 57 14.52 21.64 -27.81
CA ASP A 57 13.31 20.91 -27.42
C ASP A 57 13.34 19.46 -27.93
N ASP A 58 13.77 19.20 -29.17
CA ASP A 58 13.90 17.83 -29.69
C ASP A 58 14.87 17.00 -28.83
N ARG A 59 16.00 17.64 -28.47
CA ARG A 59 17.05 17.07 -27.63
C ARG A 59 16.56 16.75 -26.23
N LYS A 60 15.77 17.64 -25.64
CA LYS A 60 15.13 17.44 -24.33
C LYS A 60 14.10 16.32 -24.40
N ASN A 61 13.19 16.37 -25.39
CA ASN A 61 12.07 15.44 -25.54
C ASN A 61 12.52 13.98 -25.69
N VAL A 62 13.53 13.72 -26.54
CA VAL A 62 14.04 12.34 -26.71
C VAL A 62 14.66 11.81 -25.42
N ARG A 63 15.42 12.65 -24.70
CA ARG A 63 16.06 12.24 -23.45
C ARG A 63 15.03 11.97 -22.37
N GLU A 64 14.04 12.84 -22.21
CA GLU A 64 12.98 12.67 -21.21
C GLU A 64 12.13 11.42 -21.48
N HIS A 65 11.71 11.19 -22.73
CA HIS A 65 10.91 10.00 -23.06
C HIS A 65 11.70 8.69 -22.89
N VAL A 66 12.94 8.63 -23.36
CA VAL A 66 13.77 7.43 -23.21
C VAL A 66 14.13 7.21 -21.74
N ALA A 67 14.34 8.27 -20.96
CA ALA A 67 14.54 8.17 -19.52
C ALA A 67 13.31 7.60 -18.80
N LYS A 68 12.10 8.01 -19.20
CA LYS A 68 10.84 7.45 -18.69
C LYS A 68 10.74 5.97 -19.01
N VAL A 69 10.95 5.56 -20.26
CA VAL A 69 10.96 4.14 -20.66
C VAL A 69 11.98 3.36 -19.85
N ALA A 70 13.26 3.76 -19.85
CA ALA A 70 14.32 3.08 -19.13
C ALA A 70 14.06 2.98 -17.62
N SER A 71 13.45 3.99 -17.01
CA SER A 71 13.08 3.95 -15.59
C SER A 71 11.94 2.97 -15.33
N SER A 72 10.91 2.95 -16.17
CA SER A 72 9.83 1.97 -16.09
C SER A 72 10.34 0.52 -16.25
N ILE A 73 11.32 0.30 -17.13
CA ILE A 73 12.00 -1.00 -17.28
C ILE A 73 12.71 -1.41 -15.99
N VAL A 74 13.45 -0.48 -15.37
CA VAL A 74 14.15 -0.71 -14.11
C VAL A 74 13.18 -1.10 -12.99
N VAL A 75 12.02 -0.45 -12.91
CA VAL A 75 10.95 -0.83 -11.97
C VAL A 75 10.40 -2.22 -12.27
N GLY A 76 10.11 -2.49 -13.55
CA GLY A 76 9.66 -3.81 -13.99
C GLY A 76 10.61 -4.92 -13.55
N PHE A 77 11.91 -4.71 -13.75
CA PHE A 77 12.96 -5.65 -13.32
C PHE A 77 13.10 -5.75 -11.79
N ARG A 78 12.98 -4.63 -11.06
CA ARG A 78 12.97 -4.66 -9.59
C ARG A 78 11.81 -5.50 -9.05
N SER A 79 10.62 -5.31 -9.61
CA SER A 79 9.44 -6.11 -9.29
C SER A 79 9.66 -7.60 -9.58
N MET A 80 10.45 -7.95 -10.59
CA MET A 80 10.87 -9.35 -10.83
C MET A 80 11.67 -9.88 -9.65
N ILE A 81 12.71 -9.14 -9.23
CA ILE A 81 13.57 -9.52 -8.10
C ILE A 81 12.78 -9.69 -6.81
N ASP A 82 11.79 -8.83 -6.60
CA ASP A 82 10.95 -8.87 -5.42
C ASP A 82 10.24 -10.21 -5.23
N GLN A 83 9.77 -10.80 -6.32
CA GLN A 83 8.98 -12.02 -6.33
C GLN A 83 9.83 -13.30 -6.32
N LEU A 84 11.15 -13.21 -6.48
CA LEU A 84 12.02 -14.39 -6.51
C LEU A 84 12.06 -15.08 -5.14
N ASN A 85 11.44 -16.26 -5.05
CA ASN A 85 11.42 -17.09 -3.86
C ASN A 85 12.78 -17.74 -3.55
N TRP A 86 13.68 -17.80 -4.54
CA TRP A 86 14.99 -18.42 -4.42
C TRP A 86 16.12 -17.46 -4.02
N MET A 87 15.86 -16.15 -3.97
CA MET A 87 16.79 -15.13 -3.45
C MET A 87 16.50 -14.81 -1.98
N THR A 88 17.53 -14.81 -1.14
CA THR A 88 17.36 -14.36 0.25
C THR A 88 17.19 -12.84 0.33
N PRO A 89 16.65 -12.30 1.46
CA PRO A 89 16.55 -10.86 1.67
C PRO A 89 17.90 -10.11 1.55
N SER A 90 19.00 -10.74 1.95
CA SER A 90 20.34 -10.12 1.88
C SER A 90 20.79 -9.93 0.43
N THR A 91 20.59 -10.94 -0.40
CA THR A 91 20.90 -10.91 -1.83
C THR A 91 19.98 -9.93 -2.58
N LYS A 92 18.68 -9.88 -2.22
CA LYS A 92 17.75 -8.86 -2.77
C LYS A 92 18.20 -7.44 -2.45
N LYS A 93 18.67 -7.18 -1.23
CA LYS A 93 19.24 -5.88 -0.86
C LYS A 93 20.47 -5.51 -1.70
N GLY A 94 21.34 -6.48 -1.97
CA GLY A 94 22.47 -6.30 -2.89
C GLY A 94 22.02 -5.91 -4.31
N ALA A 95 21.00 -6.60 -4.83
CA ALA A 95 20.39 -6.28 -6.11
C ALA A 95 19.75 -4.88 -6.16
N TYR A 96 19.01 -4.49 -5.11
CA TYR A 96 18.41 -3.15 -5.04
C TYR A 96 19.47 -2.05 -5.01
N ASN A 97 20.53 -2.22 -4.21
CA ASN A 97 21.63 -1.28 -4.20
C ASN A 97 22.26 -1.14 -5.58
N LYS A 98 22.34 -2.23 -6.35
CA LYS A 98 22.80 -2.20 -7.73
C LYS A 98 21.88 -1.41 -8.66
N ILE A 99 20.57 -1.64 -8.58
CA ILE A 99 19.56 -0.90 -9.33
C ILE A 99 19.59 0.60 -8.99
N GLU A 100 19.61 0.92 -7.70
CA GLU A 100 19.55 2.30 -7.19
C GLU A 100 20.78 3.13 -7.56
N ASN A 101 21.94 2.49 -7.75
CA ASN A 101 23.16 3.14 -8.17
C ASN A 101 23.41 3.08 -9.69
N LEU A 102 22.48 2.54 -10.49
CA LEU A 102 22.62 2.43 -11.94
C LEU A 102 22.67 3.82 -12.61
N VAL A 103 23.72 4.09 -13.37
CA VAL A 103 23.82 5.32 -14.18
C VAL A 103 23.21 5.09 -15.56
N LYS A 104 22.33 5.99 -16.01
CA LYS A 104 21.64 5.91 -17.30
C LYS A 104 22.18 6.99 -18.25
N ASN A 105 22.92 6.57 -19.26
CA ASN A 105 23.51 7.46 -20.26
C ASN A 105 22.60 7.48 -21.51
N ILE A 106 21.97 8.61 -21.82
CA ILE A 106 20.89 8.68 -22.82
C ILE A 106 21.24 9.65 -23.95
N ALA A 107 21.12 9.15 -25.18
CA ALA A 107 21.39 9.80 -26.46
C ALA A 107 22.87 10.20 -26.68
N TYR A 108 23.40 11.15 -25.93
CA TYR A 108 24.78 11.64 -26.11
C TYR A 108 25.28 12.34 -24.83
N PRO A 109 26.60 12.54 -24.65
CA PRO A 109 27.11 13.31 -23.50
C PRO A 109 26.97 14.82 -23.73
N ASP A 110 26.59 15.58 -22.70
CA ASP A 110 26.18 16.99 -22.83
C ASP A 110 27.25 17.89 -23.45
N TRP A 111 28.52 17.63 -23.12
CA TRP A 111 29.66 18.43 -23.57
C TRP A 111 29.84 18.46 -25.10
N ILE A 112 29.32 17.47 -25.86
CA ILE A 112 29.47 17.49 -27.33
C ILE A 112 28.59 18.55 -28.00
N THR A 113 27.56 19.03 -27.28
CA THR A 113 26.70 20.12 -27.74
C THR A 113 27.21 21.50 -27.32
N ASP A 114 28.28 21.55 -26.53
CA ASP A 114 29.02 22.77 -26.20
C ASP A 114 30.22 22.88 -27.15
N ASP A 115 30.19 23.88 -28.04
CA ASP A 115 31.22 24.07 -29.07
C ASP A 115 32.62 24.30 -28.47
N ALA A 116 32.71 24.94 -27.30
CA ALA A 116 33.98 25.19 -26.64
C ALA A 116 34.58 23.90 -26.07
N GLN A 117 33.75 23.07 -25.42
CA GLN A 117 34.19 21.79 -24.87
C GLN A 117 34.51 20.78 -25.98
N LEU A 118 33.69 20.71 -27.03
CA LEU A 118 33.94 19.85 -28.19
C LEU A 118 35.24 20.22 -28.91
N THR A 119 35.52 21.52 -29.07
CA THR A 119 36.76 22.01 -29.67
C THR A 119 37.97 21.70 -28.79
N ALA A 120 37.85 21.90 -27.47
CA ALA A 120 38.92 21.58 -26.52
C ALA A 120 39.29 20.09 -26.57
N TYR A 121 38.31 19.19 -26.60
CA TYR A 121 38.51 17.75 -26.71
C TYR A 121 39.32 17.35 -27.96
N HIS A 122 39.04 17.98 -29.11
CA HIS A 122 39.71 17.67 -30.38
C HIS A 122 41.00 18.47 -30.61
N THR A 123 41.42 19.37 -29.70
CA THR A 123 42.63 20.19 -29.86
C THR A 123 43.91 19.37 -30.11
N PRO A 124 44.14 18.21 -29.46
CA PRO A 124 45.30 17.36 -29.75
C PRO A 124 45.29 16.71 -31.14
N MET A 125 44.16 16.75 -31.86
CA MET A 125 44.02 16.17 -33.20
C MET A 125 44.71 17.08 -34.25
N ASN A 126 45.84 16.62 -34.78
CA ASN A 126 46.72 17.41 -35.64
C ASN A 126 46.42 17.20 -37.14
N PHE A 127 45.23 17.61 -37.62
CA PHE A 127 44.94 17.60 -39.05
C PHE A 127 45.42 18.88 -39.72
N LYS A 128 46.21 18.74 -40.79
CA LYS A 128 46.60 19.87 -41.65
C LYS A 128 45.77 19.84 -42.93
N GLN A 129 45.45 21.01 -43.48
CA GLN A 129 44.73 21.09 -44.76
C GLN A 129 45.46 20.41 -45.93
N THR A 130 46.78 20.19 -45.81
CA THR A 130 47.60 19.50 -46.81
C THR A 130 47.67 17.98 -46.61
N ASP A 131 47.10 17.44 -45.54
CA ASP A 131 47.18 16.00 -45.23
C ASP A 131 46.30 15.20 -46.20
N ASN A 132 46.81 14.03 -46.64
CA ASN A 132 46.02 13.07 -47.39
C ASN A 132 45.22 12.14 -46.46
N TYR A 133 44.25 11.40 -47.00
CA TYR A 133 43.39 10.50 -46.22
C TYR A 133 44.16 9.55 -45.29
N MET A 134 45.21 8.88 -45.77
CA MET A 134 45.98 7.95 -44.94
C MET A 134 46.67 8.66 -43.76
N THR A 135 47.13 9.89 -43.97
CA THR A 135 47.73 10.72 -42.91
C THR A 135 46.67 11.12 -41.88
N MET A 136 45.49 11.55 -42.34
CA MET A 136 44.36 11.88 -41.48
C MET A 136 43.91 10.67 -40.65
N PHE A 137 43.78 9.50 -41.28
CA PHE A 137 43.41 8.26 -40.63
C PHE A 137 44.40 7.86 -39.52
N ILE A 138 45.71 7.88 -39.80
CA ILE A 138 46.75 7.59 -38.79
C ILE A 138 46.70 8.60 -37.64
N ASN A 139 46.50 9.89 -37.94
CA ASN A 139 46.39 10.93 -36.91
C ASN A 139 45.15 10.73 -36.02
N ALA A 140 44.01 10.33 -36.60
CA ALA A 140 42.80 9.98 -35.85
C ALA A 140 43.01 8.73 -34.97
N MET A 141 43.62 7.68 -35.50
CA MET A 141 43.96 6.48 -34.73
C MET A 141 44.89 6.81 -33.55
N ASN A 142 45.92 7.63 -33.77
CA ASN A 142 46.84 8.05 -32.71
C ASN A 142 46.09 8.85 -31.64
N PHE A 143 45.23 9.79 -32.04
CA PHE A 143 44.39 10.56 -31.12
C PHE A 143 43.53 9.63 -30.26
N ASN A 144 42.83 8.66 -30.86
CA ASN A 144 41.97 7.71 -30.14
C ASN A 144 42.79 6.83 -29.18
N LEU A 145 43.99 6.39 -29.58
CA LEU A 145 44.90 5.65 -28.72
C LEU A 145 45.34 6.49 -27.51
N TYR A 146 45.72 7.75 -27.73
CA TYR A 146 46.09 8.64 -26.62
C TYR A 146 44.91 8.91 -25.69
N ALA A 147 43.72 9.19 -26.23
CA ALA A 147 42.52 9.41 -25.43
C ALA A 147 42.16 8.19 -24.56
N GLN A 148 42.33 6.97 -25.09
CA GLN A 148 42.13 5.74 -24.32
C GLN A 148 43.15 5.60 -23.17
N TRP A 149 44.42 5.93 -23.41
CA TRP A 149 45.46 5.83 -22.39
C TRP A 149 45.42 6.96 -21.36
N ASP A 150 44.85 8.13 -21.71
CA ASP A 150 44.70 9.26 -20.80
C ASP A 150 43.78 8.91 -19.61
N GLN A 151 42.86 7.95 -19.79
CA GLN A 151 42.04 7.41 -18.70
C GLN A 151 42.87 6.84 -17.53
N LEU A 152 44.12 6.42 -17.76
CA LEU A 152 45.01 5.90 -16.71
C LEU A 152 45.44 6.97 -15.70
N VAL A 153 45.38 8.25 -16.07
CA VAL A 153 45.77 9.39 -15.23
C VAL A 153 44.59 10.24 -14.78
N GLN A 154 43.39 9.97 -15.29
CA GLN A 154 42.15 10.66 -14.96
C GLN A 154 41.44 10.01 -13.75
N GLY A 155 41.99 10.21 -12.54
CA GLY A 155 41.28 10.05 -11.26
C GLY A 155 40.30 8.86 -11.13
N ALA A 156 39.09 9.13 -10.63
CA ALA A 156 38.02 8.13 -10.51
C ALA A 156 37.33 7.92 -11.87
N ALA A 157 36.87 6.70 -12.14
CA ALA A 157 36.21 6.37 -13.40
C ALA A 157 34.93 7.20 -13.62
N ASP A 158 34.81 7.80 -14.81
CA ASP A 158 33.60 8.52 -15.23
C ASP A 158 32.50 7.52 -15.63
N ARG A 159 31.47 7.44 -14.80
CA ARG A 159 30.31 6.56 -15.00
C ARG A 159 29.24 7.18 -15.92
N THR A 160 29.36 8.48 -16.19
CA THR A 160 28.45 9.25 -17.06
C THR A 160 28.93 9.31 -18.52
N GLY A 161 30.17 8.88 -18.75
CA GLY A 161 30.73 8.70 -20.08
C GLY A 161 30.06 7.55 -20.83
N PHE A 162 29.90 7.71 -22.15
CA PHE A 162 29.30 6.68 -23.00
C PHE A 162 30.28 5.53 -23.25
N ASN A 163 31.60 5.77 -23.27
CA ASN A 163 32.64 4.78 -23.62
C ASN A 163 32.44 4.12 -24.99
N GLY A 164 31.80 4.84 -25.91
CA GLY A 164 31.57 4.45 -27.29
C GLY A 164 30.92 5.59 -28.09
N PRO A 165 30.89 5.49 -29.41
CA PRO A 165 30.38 6.56 -30.28
C PRO A 165 28.86 6.70 -30.15
N PRO A 166 28.31 7.90 -29.83
CA PRO A 166 26.87 8.10 -29.75
C PRO A 166 26.09 7.86 -31.06
N GLY A 167 26.79 7.87 -32.20
CA GLY A 167 26.20 7.62 -33.53
C GLY A 167 25.96 6.14 -33.87
N ILE A 168 26.38 5.20 -33.02
CA ILE A 168 26.23 3.76 -33.28
C ILE A 168 24.80 3.27 -33.01
N THR A 169 24.33 2.32 -33.82
CA THR A 169 23.07 1.61 -33.59
C THR A 169 23.31 0.40 -32.70
N ASN A 170 23.62 0.64 -31.43
CA ASN A 170 23.78 -0.39 -30.41
C ASN A 170 23.42 0.17 -29.03
N ALA A 171 23.17 -0.66 -28.04
CA ALA A 171 23.14 -0.29 -26.63
C ALA A 171 24.17 -1.16 -25.87
N TRP A 172 24.54 -0.76 -24.65
CA TRP A 172 25.42 -1.59 -23.82
C TRP A 172 25.28 -1.29 -22.33
N TYR A 173 25.54 -2.32 -21.53
CA TYR A 173 25.79 -2.23 -20.11
C TYR A 173 27.27 -2.47 -19.77
N GLN A 174 27.79 -1.71 -18.80
CA GLN A 174 29.16 -1.84 -18.32
C GLN A 174 29.17 -2.24 -16.83
N PRO A 175 29.50 -3.51 -16.50
CA PRO A 175 29.51 -3.99 -15.12
C PRO A 175 30.45 -3.20 -14.20
N GLU A 176 31.62 -2.81 -14.70
CA GLU A 176 32.64 -2.07 -13.96
C GLU A 176 32.27 -0.60 -13.65
N LEU A 177 31.26 -0.05 -14.34
CA LEU A 177 30.74 1.30 -14.08
C LEU A 177 29.34 1.26 -13.47
N ASN A 178 28.70 0.10 -13.45
CA ASN A 178 27.26 -0.04 -13.22
C ASN A 178 26.48 1.05 -13.98
N SER A 179 26.69 1.10 -15.29
CA SER A 179 26.08 2.08 -16.19
C SER A 179 25.47 1.40 -17.42
N ILE A 180 24.32 1.92 -17.86
CA ILE A 180 23.61 1.50 -19.06
C ILE A 180 23.60 2.67 -20.05
N THR A 181 23.91 2.40 -21.32
CA THR A 181 24.07 3.44 -22.34
C THR A 181 23.15 3.20 -23.53
N PHE A 182 22.38 4.23 -23.89
CA PHE A 182 21.49 4.29 -25.05
C PHE A 182 21.93 5.41 -26.01
N PRO A 183 22.84 5.14 -26.96
CA PRO A 183 23.32 6.07 -27.98
C PRO A 183 22.19 6.67 -28.84
N ALA A 184 22.38 7.90 -29.32
CA ALA A 184 21.46 8.56 -30.24
C ALA A 184 21.23 7.74 -31.52
N GLY A 185 22.23 6.97 -31.96
CA GLY A 185 22.14 6.12 -33.15
C GLY A 185 21.06 5.05 -33.08
N ILE A 186 20.72 4.52 -31.90
CA ILE A 186 19.67 3.50 -31.70
C ILE A 186 18.29 4.11 -31.39
N LEU A 187 18.22 5.36 -30.92
CA LEU A 187 16.98 6.04 -30.50
C LEU A 187 16.16 6.60 -31.68
N LYS A 188 16.01 5.80 -32.73
CA LYS A 188 15.30 6.16 -33.96
C LYS A 188 14.66 4.93 -34.60
N LYS A 189 13.87 5.15 -35.66
CA LYS A 189 13.27 4.07 -36.46
C LYS A 189 14.35 3.12 -37.02
N PRO A 190 14.12 1.79 -37.01
CA PRO A 190 12.89 1.10 -36.62
C PRO A 190 12.80 0.73 -35.12
N PHE A 191 13.75 1.12 -34.27
CA PHE A 191 13.79 0.69 -32.87
C PHE A 191 12.92 1.55 -31.95
N TYR A 192 12.79 2.84 -32.26
CA TYR A 192 12.11 3.80 -31.40
C TYR A 192 11.55 5.01 -32.17
N ASP A 193 10.34 5.43 -31.81
CA ASP A 193 9.79 6.76 -32.11
C ASP A 193 8.81 7.10 -30.98
N PHE A 194 8.98 8.25 -30.33
CA PHE A 194 8.15 8.62 -29.18
C PHE A 194 6.66 8.80 -29.54
N ASN A 195 6.30 8.88 -30.82
CA ASN A 195 4.91 8.93 -31.30
C ASN A 195 4.31 7.55 -31.64
N TRP A 196 5.10 6.47 -31.52
CA TRP A 196 4.58 5.11 -31.72
C TRP A 196 3.81 4.60 -30.52
N PRO A 197 2.88 3.64 -30.73
CA PRO A 197 2.19 2.98 -29.62
C PRO A 197 3.19 2.45 -28.58
N ALA A 198 2.82 2.54 -27.31
CA ALA A 198 3.59 2.03 -26.19
C ALA A 198 3.91 0.53 -26.37
N SER A 199 2.96 -0.28 -26.85
CA SER A 199 3.20 -1.69 -27.15
C SER A 199 4.40 -1.89 -28.10
N VAL A 200 4.50 -1.06 -29.15
CA VAL A 200 5.60 -1.12 -30.12
C VAL A 200 6.91 -0.63 -29.49
N ASN A 201 6.90 0.52 -28.81
CA ASN A 201 8.09 1.10 -28.19
C ASN A 201 8.67 0.22 -27.08
N PHE A 202 7.82 -0.34 -26.22
CA PHE A 202 8.26 -1.26 -25.17
C PHE A 202 8.66 -2.62 -25.74
N GLY A 203 7.98 -3.11 -26.79
CA GLY A 203 8.34 -4.35 -27.47
C GLY A 203 9.66 -4.28 -28.23
N ALA A 204 10.06 -3.09 -28.71
CA ALA A 204 11.34 -2.86 -29.38
C ALA A 204 12.39 -2.30 -28.39
N MET A 205 12.49 -0.98 -28.27
CA MET A 205 13.48 -0.32 -27.42
C MET A 205 13.35 -0.68 -25.93
N GLY A 206 12.14 -0.96 -25.44
CA GLY A 206 11.95 -1.41 -24.06
C GLY A 206 12.63 -2.75 -23.78
N VAL A 207 12.49 -3.73 -24.69
CA VAL A 207 13.16 -5.03 -24.56
C VAL A 207 14.68 -4.86 -24.63
N ILE A 208 15.20 -4.01 -25.51
CA ILE A 208 16.64 -3.69 -25.57
C ILE A 208 17.11 -3.05 -24.26
N ALA A 209 16.36 -2.10 -23.71
CA ALA A 209 16.67 -1.50 -22.42
C ALA A 209 16.64 -2.53 -21.27
N GLY A 210 15.69 -3.46 -21.29
CA GLY A 210 15.63 -4.54 -20.32
C GLY A 210 16.77 -5.54 -20.47
N HIS A 211 17.18 -5.82 -21.71
CA HIS A 211 18.30 -6.70 -22.04
C HIS A 211 19.59 -6.14 -21.44
N GLU A 212 19.90 -4.88 -21.75
CA GLU A 212 21.07 -4.21 -21.19
C GLU A 212 21.02 -4.12 -19.67
N LEU A 213 19.85 -3.85 -19.08
CA LEU A 213 19.70 -3.87 -17.62
C LEU A 213 20.04 -5.25 -17.04
N THR A 214 19.61 -6.31 -17.72
CA THR A 214 19.80 -7.70 -17.26
C THR A 214 21.26 -8.13 -17.31
N HIS A 215 22.11 -7.53 -18.14
CA HIS A 215 23.57 -7.72 -18.06
C HIS A 215 24.17 -7.26 -16.71
N GLY A 216 23.48 -6.41 -15.95
CA GLY A 216 23.82 -6.13 -14.55
C GLY A 216 23.65 -7.33 -13.61
N PHE A 217 22.94 -8.35 -14.07
CA PHE A 217 22.48 -9.51 -13.32
C PHE A 217 22.75 -10.83 -14.06
N ASP A 218 23.54 -10.84 -15.13
CA ASP A 218 23.96 -12.08 -15.79
C ASP A 218 25.17 -12.73 -15.09
N ASP A 219 25.80 -13.72 -15.71
CA ASP A 219 26.96 -14.42 -15.17
C ASP A 219 28.17 -13.50 -14.89
N GLN A 220 28.31 -12.39 -15.62
CA GLN A 220 29.35 -11.38 -15.40
C GLN A 220 28.87 -10.31 -14.42
N GLY A 221 27.67 -9.76 -14.62
CA GLY A 221 27.11 -8.64 -13.86
C GLY A 221 26.96 -8.91 -12.37
N VAL A 222 26.58 -10.12 -11.97
CA VAL A 222 26.42 -10.50 -10.55
C VAL A 222 27.73 -10.48 -9.76
N GLN A 223 28.87 -10.44 -10.45
CA GLN A 223 30.20 -10.36 -9.83
C GLN A 223 30.54 -8.93 -9.38
N TRP A 224 29.81 -7.92 -9.85
CA TRP A 224 30.04 -6.50 -9.58
C TRP A 224 28.93 -5.90 -8.72
N ASN A 225 29.29 -5.13 -7.69
CA ASN A 225 28.32 -4.47 -6.81
C ASN A 225 27.73 -3.18 -7.45
N GLY A 226 26.91 -2.45 -6.70
CA GLY A 226 26.20 -1.27 -7.21
C GLY A 226 27.05 -0.07 -7.61
N VAL A 227 28.33 -0.04 -7.25
CA VAL A 227 29.26 1.01 -7.69
C VAL A 227 30.31 0.51 -8.67
N GLY A 228 30.10 -0.68 -9.24
CA GLY A 228 31.03 -1.27 -10.22
C GLY A 228 32.32 -1.80 -9.61
N THR A 229 32.33 -2.15 -8.32
CA THR A 229 33.45 -2.85 -7.69
C THR A 229 33.27 -4.35 -7.81
N LEU A 230 34.34 -5.08 -8.16
CA LEU A 230 34.35 -6.54 -8.23
C LEU A 230 34.24 -7.16 -6.82
N SER A 231 33.01 -7.26 -6.36
CA SER A 231 32.61 -7.74 -5.05
C SER A 231 31.20 -8.28 -5.18
N GLY A 232 31.10 -9.58 -5.50
CA GLY A 232 29.79 -10.24 -5.64
C GLY A 232 28.89 -10.00 -4.44
N TRP A 233 27.59 -9.86 -4.70
CA TRP A 233 26.59 -9.45 -3.71
C TRP A 233 25.59 -10.55 -3.36
N MET A 234 25.70 -11.72 -3.99
CA MET A 234 24.87 -12.89 -3.70
C MET A 234 25.47 -13.74 -2.57
N ASP A 235 24.61 -14.18 -1.65
CA ASP A 235 24.91 -15.27 -0.72
C ASP A 235 24.98 -16.64 -1.42
N ASP A 236 25.52 -17.63 -0.72
CA ASP A 236 25.78 -18.97 -1.26
C ASP A 236 24.51 -19.70 -1.73
N GLN A 237 23.39 -19.52 -1.02
CA GLN A 237 22.11 -20.14 -1.36
C GLN A 237 21.55 -19.57 -2.66
N SER A 238 21.48 -18.24 -2.74
CA SER A 238 20.98 -17.52 -3.90
C SER A 238 21.87 -17.76 -5.12
N LYS A 239 23.19 -17.84 -4.92
CA LYS A 239 24.16 -18.17 -5.95
C LYS A 239 23.95 -19.58 -6.53
N THR A 240 23.60 -20.55 -5.70
CA THR A 240 23.27 -21.91 -6.16
C THR A 240 22.03 -21.90 -7.05
N SER A 241 20.97 -21.22 -6.62
CA SER A 241 19.73 -21.08 -7.40
C SER A 241 19.95 -20.33 -8.72
N PHE A 242 20.70 -19.22 -8.69
CA PHE A 242 21.12 -18.51 -9.91
C PHE A 242 21.90 -19.42 -10.86
N THR A 243 22.82 -20.23 -10.34
CA THR A 243 23.59 -21.19 -11.15
C THR A 243 22.67 -22.23 -11.79
N ASN A 244 21.64 -22.72 -11.08
CA ASN A 244 20.68 -23.67 -11.64
C ASN A 244 19.82 -23.04 -12.75
N MET A 245 19.35 -21.80 -12.55
CA MET A 245 18.62 -21.03 -13.55
C MET A 245 19.48 -20.82 -14.80
N ALA A 246 20.72 -20.38 -14.62
CA ALA A 246 21.70 -20.20 -15.68
C ALA A 246 21.97 -21.51 -16.44
N GLN A 247 22.13 -22.61 -15.72
CA GLN A 247 22.37 -23.92 -16.34
C GLN A 247 21.17 -24.38 -17.18
N CYS A 248 19.94 -24.08 -16.76
CA CYS A 248 18.76 -24.36 -17.57
C CYS A 248 18.87 -23.67 -18.94
N VAL A 249 19.21 -22.37 -18.97
CA VAL A 249 19.36 -21.60 -20.21
C VAL A 249 20.51 -22.15 -21.07
N VAL A 250 21.63 -22.52 -20.45
CA VAL A 250 22.75 -23.18 -21.15
C VAL A 250 22.30 -24.47 -21.82
N ASP A 251 21.56 -25.32 -21.08
CA ASP A 251 21.10 -26.61 -21.58
C ASP A 251 20.06 -26.44 -22.69
N GLU A 252 19.13 -25.49 -22.55
CA GLU A 252 18.13 -25.16 -23.57
C GLU A 252 18.77 -24.72 -24.88
N TYR A 253 19.61 -23.68 -24.83
CA TYR A 253 20.22 -23.12 -26.04
C TYR A 253 21.22 -24.09 -26.68
N SER A 254 21.87 -24.95 -25.90
CA SER A 254 22.75 -26.01 -26.44
C SER A 254 22.02 -27.03 -27.32
N ASN A 255 20.68 -27.07 -27.26
CA ASN A 255 19.86 -27.93 -28.12
C ASN A 255 19.45 -27.26 -29.44
N PHE A 256 19.70 -25.96 -29.62
CA PHE A 256 19.44 -25.28 -30.89
C PHE A 256 20.55 -25.53 -31.90
N CYS A 257 20.21 -26.22 -32.99
CA CYS A 257 21.16 -26.65 -34.00
C CYS A 257 20.74 -26.15 -35.40
N PRO A 258 21.11 -24.91 -35.76
CA PRO A 258 20.76 -24.33 -37.07
C PRO A 258 21.45 -25.01 -38.25
N LEU A 259 22.51 -25.77 -38.02
CA LEU A 259 23.25 -26.48 -39.06
C LEU A 259 22.95 -27.99 -38.99
N ASP A 260 23.19 -28.68 -40.10
CA ASP A 260 23.06 -30.13 -40.15
C ASP A 260 24.12 -30.83 -39.29
N LYS A 261 23.66 -31.57 -38.27
CA LYS A 261 24.52 -32.37 -37.38
C LYS A 261 25.32 -33.44 -38.13
N ALA A 262 24.82 -33.99 -39.23
CA ALA A 262 25.56 -34.99 -39.99
C ALA A 262 26.79 -34.38 -40.67
N THR A 263 26.72 -33.11 -41.06
CA THR A 263 27.82 -32.39 -41.73
C THR A 263 28.78 -31.74 -40.72
N TYR A 264 28.28 -31.06 -39.70
CA TYR A 264 29.09 -30.22 -38.79
C TYR A 264 29.30 -30.80 -37.38
N GLY A 265 28.73 -31.98 -37.10
CA GLY A 265 28.90 -32.67 -35.82
C GLY A 265 28.40 -31.83 -34.62
N LYS A 266 29.22 -31.69 -33.58
CA LYS A 266 28.88 -30.87 -32.40
C LYS A 266 28.83 -29.37 -32.69
N ALA A 267 29.58 -28.88 -33.68
CA ALA A 267 29.59 -27.47 -34.07
C ALA A 267 28.31 -27.05 -34.81
N ALA A 268 27.39 -27.99 -35.03
CA ALA A 268 26.10 -27.70 -35.61
C ALA A 268 25.14 -26.97 -34.66
N CYS A 269 25.44 -26.96 -33.36
CA CYS A 269 24.60 -26.42 -32.29
C CYS A 269 25.25 -25.22 -31.62
N ILE A 270 24.42 -24.32 -31.09
CA ILE A 270 24.84 -23.21 -30.25
C ILE A 270 25.59 -23.74 -29.03
N ASP A 271 26.70 -23.11 -28.65
CA ASP A 271 27.31 -23.33 -27.34
C ASP A 271 26.58 -22.47 -26.32
N GLY A 272 25.60 -23.06 -25.63
CA GLY A 272 24.77 -22.33 -24.67
C GLY A 272 25.57 -21.73 -23.51
N ALA A 273 26.77 -22.24 -23.21
CA ALA A 273 27.66 -21.68 -22.20
C ALA A 273 28.41 -20.45 -22.73
N GLN A 274 28.77 -20.42 -24.02
CA GLN A 274 29.35 -19.25 -24.67
C GLN A 274 28.34 -18.10 -24.78
N THR A 275 27.08 -18.41 -25.09
CA THR A 275 26.03 -17.40 -25.29
C THR A 275 25.20 -17.11 -24.03
N GLN A 276 25.63 -17.62 -22.88
CA GLN A 276 24.85 -17.62 -21.64
C GLN A 276 24.41 -16.21 -21.22
N GLY A 277 25.34 -15.25 -21.17
CA GLY A 277 25.05 -13.88 -20.73
C GLY A 277 23.99 -13.19 -21.58
N GLU A 278 24.15 -13.25 -22.91
CA GLU A 278 23.19 -12.72 -23.89
C GLU A 278 21.82 -13.37 -23.78
N ASN A 279 21.78 -14.69 -23.62
CA ASN A 279 20.52 -15.43 -23.51
C ASN A 279 19.78 -15.09 -22.20
N ILE A 280 20.49 -14.99 -21.07
CA ILE A 280 19.90 -14.51 -19.82
C ILE A 280 19.39 -13.09 -19.99
N ALA A 281 20.13 -12.23 -20.68
CA ALA A 281 19.78 -10.85 -20.92
C ALA A 281 18.51 -10.69 -21.78
N ASP A 282 18.39 -11.42 -22.90
CA ASP A 282 17.17 -11.41 -23.73
C ASP A 282 15.93 -11.82 -22.93
N ASN A 283 16.07 -12.88 -22.11
CA ASN A 283 14.99 -13.39 -21.28
C ASN A 283 14.60 -12.42 -20.15
N GLY A 284 15.54 -11.90 -19.38
CA GLY A 284 15.22 -10.90 -18.34
C GLY A 284 14.70 -9.58 -18.95
N GLY A 285 15.19 -9.23 -20.13
CA GLY A 285 14.83 -8.00 -20.81
C GLY A 285 13.39 -7.97 -21.31
N ILE A 286 12.91 -9.05 -21.94
CA ILE A 286 11.53 -9.09 -22.40
C ILE A 286 10.52 -9.07 -21.23
N HIS A 287 10.85 -9.76 -20.12
CA HIS A 287 10.00 -9.82 -18.94
C HIS A 287 9.87 -8.45 -18.27
N SER A 288 10.99 -7.75 -18.07
CA SER A 288 10.99 -6.40 -17.51
C SER A 288 10.28 -5.39 -18.42
N ALA A 289 10.47 -5.50 -19.74
CA ALA A 289 9.81 -4.65 -20.71
C ALA A 289 8.30 -4.84 -20.77
N PHE A 290 7.83 -6.07 -20.77
CA PHE A 290 6.40 -6.35 -20.79
C PHE A 290 5.72 -5.86 -19.51
N ARG A 291 6.35 -6.03 -18.33
CA ARG A 291 5.84 -5.46 -17.07
C ARG A 291 5.74 -3.94 -17.12
N ALA A 292 6.80 -3.28 -17.59
CA ALA A 292 6.82 -1.82 -17.73
C ALA A 292 5.75 -1.30 -18.69
N TYR A 293 5.53 -2.02 -19.79
CA TYR A 293 4.46 -1.77 -20.75
C TYR A 293 3.07 -1.91 -20.13
N LYS A 294 2.82 -2.97 -19.37
CA LYS A 294 1.54 -3.16 -18.67
C LYS A 294 1.27 -2.00 -17.71
N ASN A 295 2.26 -1.65 -16.88
CA ASN A 295 2.16 -0.51 -15.99
C ASN A 295 1.85 0.81 -16.73
N TYR A 296 2.41 1.01 -17.93
CA TYR A 296 2.09 2.18 -18.75
C TYR A 296 0.63 2.17 -19.22
N VAL A 297 0.17 1.05 -19.80
CA VAL A 297 -1.21 0.91 -20.29
C VAL A 297 -2.23 1.09 -19.16
N ASP A 298 -1.90 0.61 -17.96
CA ASP A 298 -2.81 0.71 -16.82
C ASP A 298 -2.95 2.16 -16.31
N LEU A 299 -1.88 2.96 -16.43
CA LEU A 299 -1.85 4.35 -16.00
C LEU A 299 -2.43 5.33 -17.03
N TYR A 300 -2.13 5.14 -18.31
CA TYR A 300 -2.51 6.06 -19.38
C TYR A 300 -3.72 5.59 -20.20
N GLY A 301 -4.12 4.33 -20.03
CA GLY A 301 -5.03 3.63 -20.94
C GLY A 301 -4.27 3.00 -22.12
N PRO A 302 -4.91 2.07 -22.85
CA PRO A 302 -4.32 1.48 -24.06
C PRO A 302 -4.24 2.51 -25.19
N ASP A 303 -3.23 2.37 -26.05
CA ASP A 303 -3.14 3.14 -27.29
C ASP A 303 -4.35 2.84 -28.21
N PRO A 304 -4.74 3.79 -29.08
CA PRO A 304 -5.71 3.52 -30.13
C PRO A 304 -5.29 2.33 -31.01
N VAL A 305 -6.28 1.57 -31.49
CA VAL A 305 -6.05 0.51 -32.48
C VAL A 305 -5.37 1.08 -33.72
N LEU A 306 -4.48 0.29 -34.32
CA LEU A 306 -3.76 0.72 -35.53
C LEU A 306 -4.76 0.98 -36.67
N PRO A 307 -4.66 2.13 -37.38
CA PRO A 307 -5.61 2.52 -38.41
C PRO A 307 -5.33 1.81 -39.75
N ASP A 308 -5.36 0.49 -39.76
CA ASP A 308 -5.08 -0.36 -40.92
C ASP A 308 -6.04 -1.57 -40.98
N ASP A 309 -6.38 -2.00 -42.20
CA ASP A 309 -7.35 -3.07 -42.44
C ASP A 309 -6.93 -4.43 -41.84
N THR A 310 -5.62 -4.67 -41.70
CA THR A 310 -5.04 -5.92 -41.18
C THR A 310 -4.67 -5.79 -39.70
N PHE A 311 -4.00 -4.71 -39.32
CA PHE A 311 -3.44 -4.57 -37.97
C PHE A 311 -4.43 -4.09 -36.91
N GLN A 312 -5.61 -3.58 -37.30
CA GLN A 312 -6.68 -3.22 -36.36
C GLN A 312 -7.20 -4.41 -35.52
N TYR A 313 -6.96 -5.65 -35.97
CA TYR A 313 -7.40 -6.87 -35.29
C TYR A 313 -6.40 -7.42 -34.28
N PHE A 314 -5.16 -6.89 -34.25
CA PHE A 314 -4.16 -7.29 -33.26
C PHE A 314 -4.37 -6.50 -31.98
N ASN A 315 -4.38 -7.20 -30.85
CA ASN A 315 -4.40 -6.53 -29.56
C ASN A 315 -3.00 -5.96 -29.21
N PRO A 316 -2.92 -4.97 -28.32
CA PRO A 316 -1.66 -4.35 -27.92
C PRO A 316 -0.57 -5.34 -27.43
N ASP A 317 -0.91 -6.45 -26.78
CA ASP A 317 0.09 -7.43 -26.34
C ASP A 317 0.71 -8.20 -27.51
N GLN A 318 -0.11 -8.53 -28.50
CA GLN A 318 0.38 -9.14 -29.74
C GLN A 318 1.31 -8.16 -30.49
N LEU A 319 0.94 -6.87 -30.53
CA LEU A 319 1.81 -5.83 -31.10
C LEU A 319 3.14 -5.70 -30.36
N PHE A 320 3.15 -5.84 -29.03
CA PHE A 320 4.38 -5.88 -28.24
C PHE A 320 5.31 -7.02 -28.71
N PHE A 321 4.78 -8.24 -28.80
CA PHE A 321 5.58 -9.40 -29.20
C PHE A 321 5.99 -9.38 -30.68
N LEU A 322 5.15 -8.83 -31.55
CA LEU A 322 5.51 -8.60 -32.96
C LEU A 322 6.64 -7.59 -33.08
N SER A 323 6.58 -6.48 -32.32
CA SER A 323 7.63 -5.47 -32.27
C SER A 323 8.95 -6.07 -31.75
N PHE A 324 8.87 -6.90 -30.71
CA PHE A 324 10.03 -7.67 -30.20
C PHE A 324 10.65 -8.55 -31.27
N ALA A 325 9.86 -9.33 -32.00
CA ALA A 325 10.40 -10.19 -33.05
C ALA A 325 10.98 -9.36 -34.23
N GLN A 326 10.38 -8.21 -34.53
CA GLN A 326 10.73 -7.38 -35.68
C GLN A 326 12.14 -6.79 -35.58
N VAL A 327 12.60 -6.40 -34.40
CA VAL A 327 13.96 -5.84 -34.21
C VAL A 327 15.06 -6.86 -34.51
N TRP A 328 14.72 -8.15 -34.56
CA TRP A 328 15.64 -9.27 -34.85
C TRP A 328 15.49 -9.85 -36.26
N CYS A 329 14.64 -9.27 -37.12
CA CYS A 329 14.49 -9.71 -38.50
C CYS A 329 15.81 -9.57 -39.28
N GLN A 330 16.27 -10.66 -39.90
CA GLN A 330 17.52 -10.70 -40.67
C GLN A 330 17.38 -11.54 -41.96
N LEU A 331 18.24 -11.28 -42.95
CA LEU A 331 18.35 -12.12 -44.14
C LEU A 331 18.88 -13.52 -43.80
N PRO A 332 18.52 -14.58 -44.55
CA PRO A 332 19.05 -15.92 -44.32
C PRO A 332 20.58 -15.97 -44.48
N TYR A 333 21.28 -16.51 -43.50
CA TYR A 333 22.73 -16.76 -43.59
C TYR A 333 23.04 -18.01 -44.42
N LYS A 334 24.22 -18.02 -45.05
CA LYS A 334 24.84 -19.26 -45.55
C LYS A 334 25.35 -20.10 -44.37
N ASP A 335 25.40 -21.42 -44.49
CA ASP A 335 25.92 -22.33 -43.45
C ASP A 335 27.29 -21.92 -42.91
N SER A 336 28.19 -21.43 -43.77
CA SER A 336 29.52 -20.97 -43.34
C SER A 336 29.48 -19.73 -42.44
N GLN A 337 28.48 -18.86 -42.61
CA GLN A 337 28.27 -17.68 -41.78
C GLN A 337 27.65 -18.08 -40.44
N PHE A 338 26.66 -18.98 -40.44
CA PHE A 338 26.11 -19.57 -39.21
C PHE A 338 27.19 -20.29 -38.41
N LEU A 339 28.01 -21.12 -39.06
CA LEU A 339 29.10 -21.84 -38.40
C LEU A 339 30.09 -20.87 -37.77
N ARG A 340 30.49 -19.82 -38.50
CA ARG A 340 31.38 -18.79 -37.96
C ARG A 340 30.76 -18.10 -36.76
N GLN A 341 29.50 -17.68 -36.84
CA GLN A 341 28.83 -16.99 -35.74
C GLN A 341 28.80 -17.87 -34.48
N ILE A 342 28.30 -19.10 -34.60
CA ILE A 342 28.16 -20.03 -33.47
C ILE A 342 29.50 -20.35 -32.79
N LEU A 343 30.61 -20.36 -33.54
CA LEU A 343 31.91 -20.73 -33.00
C LEU A 343 32.61 -19.60 -32.23
N VAL A 344 32.31 -18.33 -32.50
CA VAL A 344 33.11 -17.20 -31.98
C VAL A 344 32.29 -16.04 -31.43
N ASP A 345 31.03 -15.91 -31.82
CA ASP A 345 30.14 -14.85 -31.35
C ASP A 345 29.54 -15.25 -30.00
N VAL A 346 29.43 -14.30 -29.09
CA VAL A 346 28.74 -14.50 -27.80
C VAL A 346 27.23 -14.33 -27.95
N HIS A 347 26.77 -13.78 -29.07
CA HIS A 347 25.35 -13.64 -29.36
C HIS A 347 24.82 -14.89 -30.07
N SER A 348 23.72 -15.44 -29.55
CA SER A 348 22.92 -16.41 -30.28
C SER A 348 22.45 -15.81 -31.62
N PRO A 349 22.33 -16.60 -32.71
CA PRO A 349 21.75 -16.10 -33.94
C PRO A 349 20.34 -15.56 -33.72
N SER A 350 19.97 -14.48 -34.42
CA SER A 350 18.76 -13.68 -34.15
C SER A 350 17.46 -14.50 -34.04
N ILE A 351 17.30 -15.56 -34.83
CA ILE A 351 16.13 -16.46 -34.72
C ILE A 351 16.02 -17.12 -33.33
N TYR A 352 17.13 -17.47 -32.69
CA TYR A 352 17.15 -18.10 -31.36
C TYR A 352 17.14 -17.09 -30.23
N ARG A 353 17.54 -15.83 -30.48
CA ARG A 353 17.27 -14.71 -29.57
C ARG A 353 15.78 -14.46 -29.41
N VAL A 354 15.01 -14.61 -30.49
CA VAL A 354 13.54 -14.58 -30.44
C VAL A 354 12.98 -15.88 -29.87
N LEU A 355 13.32 -17.03 -30.48
CA LEU A 355 12.71 -18.33 -30.17
C LEU A 355 12.95 -18.77 -28.72
N GLY A 356 14.20 -18.75 -28.24
CA GLY A 356 14.49 -19.18 -26.86
C GLY A 356 13.82 -18.27 -25.83
N THR A 357 13.79 -16.97 -26.10
CA THR A 357 13.16 -15.98 -25.23
C THR A 357 11.64 -16.16 -25.10
N ILE A 358 10.92 -16.38 -26.21
CA ILE A 358 9.47 -16.62 -26.16
C ILE A 358 9.10 -17.99 -25.61
N GLN A 359 9.98 -19.00 -25.74
CA GLN A 359 9.77 -20.32 -25.12
C GLN A 359 9.73 -20.22 -23.58
N ASN A 360 10.50 -19.29 -23.02
CA ASN A 360 10.62 -19.02 -21.60
C ASN A 360 9.67 -17.93 -21.08
N PHE A 361 8.74 -17.44 -21.91
CA PHE A 361 7.83 -16.36 -21.52
C PHE A 361 6.36 -16.72 -21.70
N PRO A 362 5.66 -17.15 -20.62
CA PRO A 362 4.25 -17.53 -20.68
C PRO A 362 3.29 -16.47 -21.26
N ALA A 363 3.62 -15.18 -21.14
CA ALA A 363 2.82 -14.10 -21.72
C ALA A 363 2.76 -14.16 -23.25
N PHE A 364 3.80 -14.65 -23.93
CA PHE A 364 3.76 -14.87 -25.39
C PHE A 364 2.74 -15.94 -25.76
N LYS A 365 2.80 -17.08 -25.05
CA LYS A 365 1.84 -18.19 -25.22
C LYS A 365 0.41 -17.71 -24.99
N THR A 366 0.22 -16.79 -24.04
CA THR A 366 -1.06 -16.15 -23.74
C THR A 366 -1.52 -15.22 -24.87
N ALA A 367 -0.67 -14.28 -25.29
CA ALA A 367 -1.02 -13.25 -26.27
C ALA A 367 -1.46 -13.83 -27.63
N PHE A 368 -0.88 -14.97 -28.02
CA PHE A 368 -1.20 -15.68 -29.28
C PHE A 368 -1.89 -17.04 -29.07
N ASN A 369 -2.34 -17.34 -27.84
CA ASN A 369 -3.00 -18.60 -27.48
C ASN A 369 -2.33 -19.85 -28.11
N CYS A 370 -1.01 -19.97 -27.95
CA CYS A 370 -0.27 -21.06 -28.60
C CYS A 370 -0.53 -22.40 -27.89
N PRO A 371 -0.89 -23.49 -28.62
CA PRO A 371 -0.87 -24.82 -28.05
C PRO A 371 0.58 -25.21 -27.67
N SER A 372 0.71 -26.19 -26.78
CA SER A 372 2.02 -26.77 -26.44
C SER A 372 2.72 -27.20 -27.73
N SER A 373 3.84 -26.56 -28.02
CA SER A 373 4.56 -26.66 -29.29
C SER A 373 6.04 -26.37 -29.09
N THR A 374 6.83 -26.53 -30.15
CA THR A 374 8.25 -26.13 -30.11
C THR A 374 8.46 -24.64 -29.94
N TYR A 375 7.45 -23.78 -30.14
CA TYR A 375 7.58 -22.32 -29.95
C TYR A 375 6.99 -21.85 -28.62
N ALA A 376 6.16 -22.68 -27.98
CA ALA A 376 5.53 -22.41 -26.68
C ALA A 376 5.43 -23.70 -25.85
N PRO A 377 6.56 -24.27 -25.40
CA PRO A 377 6.60 -25.53 -24.67
C PRO A 377 6.02 -25.37 -23.26
N ASP A 378 5.49 -26.46 -22.69
CA ASP A 378 5.03 -26.46 -21.28
C ASP A 378 6.20 -26.53 -20.28
N LYS A 379 7.36 -27.02 -20.72
CA LYS A 379 8.61 -27.00 -19.95
C LYS A 379 9.52 -25.95 -20.55
N HIS A 380 9.97 -25.04 -19.72
CA HIS A 380 10.84 -23.93 -20.11
C HIS A 380 11.73 -23.53 -18.93
N CYS A 381 12.69 -22.65 -19.18
CA CYS A 381 13.53 -22.05 -18.15
C CYS A 381 12.82 -20.85 -17.50
N ASN A 382 12.92 -20.75 -16.18
CA ASN A 382 12.40 -19.61 -15.42
C ASN A 382 13.52 -18.63 -15.15
N VAL A 383 13.74 -17.70 -16.09
CA VAL A 383 14.84 -16.73 -16.03
C VAL A 383 14.39 -15.47 -15.29
N TRP A 384 15.01 -15.18 -14.14
CA TRP A 384 14.63 -14.04 -13.29
C TRP A 384 13.14 -14.00 -12.89
N VAL A 385 12.47 -15.17 -12.86
CA VAL A 385 11.11 -15.38 -12.36
C VAL A 385 11.07 -16.66 -11.50
N SER A 386 10.04 -16.83 -10.67
CA SER A 386 9.84 -18.04 -9.84
C SER A 386 8.81 -18.97 -10.47
N ASP A 387 8.92 -20.28 -10.18
CA ASP A 387 8.06 -21.33 -10.76
C ASP A 387 6.56 -21.04 -10.56
N ILE A 388 5.84 -21.05 -11.68
CA ILE A 388 4.38 -21.12 -11.74
C ILE A 388 4.01 -22.58 -11.98
N ASP A 389 3.00 -23.09 -11.29
CA ASP A 389 2.49 -24.46 -11.43
C ASP A 389 2.07 -24.75 -12.89
N THR A 390 2.88 -25.54 -13.61
CA THR A 390 2.72 -25.88 -15.03
C THR A 390 1.67 -26.98 -15.30
N THR A 391 0.80 -27.35 -14.34
CA THR A 391 -0.18 -28.44 -14.52
C THR A 391 -1.37 -28.10 -15.43
N TYR A 392 -1.46 -26.88 -15.97
CA TYR A 392 -2.53 -26.44 -16.87
C TYR A 392 -2.16 -26.61 -18.36
N GLY A 393 -2.22 -27.85 -18.85
CA GLY A 393 -2.14 -28.13 -20.29
C GLY A 393 -3.43 -27.73 -21.02
N LEU A 394 -3.32 -26.83 -22.02
CA LEU A 394 -4.41 -26.34 -22.87
C LEU A 394 -4.82 -27.36 -23.96
N PRO A 395 -6.12 -27.53 -24.26
CA PRO A 395 -6.61 -28.13 -25.50
C PRO A 395 -6.77 -27.11 -26.65
N ASN A 396 -6.75 -27.63 -27.87
CA ASN A 396 -6.61 -26.92 -29.14
C ASN A 396 -7.96 -26.41 -29.70
N VAL A 397 -8.12 -25.10 -29.93
CA VAL A 397 -9.22 -24.53 -30.76
C VAL A 397 -8.65 -23.41 -31.62
N GLN A 398 -8.77 -23.55 -32.95
CA GLN A 398 -8.32 -22.57 -33.94
C GLN A 398 -9.36 -21.47 -34.17
N THR A 399 -8.95 -20.21 -33.97
CA THR A 399 -9.51 -19.04 -34.67
C THR A 399 -8.48 -18.54 -35.69
N ASP A 400 -8.90 -17.84 -36.74
CA ASP A 400 -8.02 -17.40 -37.84
C ASP A 400 -6.87 -16.46 -37.39
N LEU A 401 -6.96 -15.87 -36.18
CA LEU A 401 -5.95 -15.00 -35.57
C LEU A 401 -5.27 -15.61 -34.32
N ASN A 402 -5.58 -16.87 -33.99
CA ASN A 402 -5.07 -17.57 -32.82
C ASN A 402 -5.34 -16.80 -31.49
N VAL A 403 -6.55 -16.26 -31.33
CA VAL A 403 -7.03 -15.65 -30.08
C VAL A 403 -8.15 -16.52 -29.54
N ALA A 404 -7.97 -17.15 -28.37
CA ALA A 404 -9.05 -17.86 -27.67
C ALA A 404 -9.51 -17.10 -26.43
N PRO A 405 -10.80 -17.21 -26.05
CA PRO A 405 -11.26 -16.81 -24.73
C PRO A 405 -10.60 -17.68 -23.64
N GLU A 406 -10.32 -17.08 -22.47
CA GLU A 406 -9.82 -17.79 -21.29
C GLU A 406 -10.64 -19.06 -21.00
N ALA A 407 -9.97 -20.18 -20.73
CA ALA A 407 -10.63 -21.46 -20.51
C ALA A 407 -11.34 -21.49 -19.13
N PRO A 408 -12.50 -22.15 -18.99
CA PRO A 408 -13.14 -22.33 -17.70
C PRO A 408 -12.30 -23.22 -16.79
N ILE A 409 -12.33 -22.96 -15.47
CA ILE A 409 -11.67 -23.81 -14.49
C ILE A 409 -12.16 -25.27 -14.57
N THR A 410 -11.24 -26.23 -14.48
CA THR A 410 -11.54 -27.67 -14.62
C THR A 410 -11.41 -28.41 -13.28
N SER A 411 -11.97 -29.63 -13.20
CA SER A 411 -11.97 -30.47 -11.99
C SER A 411 -10.61 -31.07 -11.60
N ARG A 412 -9.51 -30.69 -12.27
CA ARG A 412 -8.16 -31.19 -11.95
C ARG A 412 -7.61 -30.67 -10.62
N ASN A 413 -8.06 -29.50 -10.16
CA ASN A 413 -7.76 -28.95 -8.83
C ASN A 413 -9.09 -28.61 -8.13
N VAL A 414 -9.57 -29.55 -7.32
CA VAL A 414 -10.89 -29.46 -6.65
C VAL A 414 -10.94 -28.26 -5.70
N ASP A 415 -9.87 -27.95 -4.99
CA ASP A 415 -9.84 -26.84 -4.03
C ASP A 415 -9.91 -25.49 -4.74
N LYS A 416 -9.18 -25.32 -5.85
CA LYS A 416 -9.24 -24.11 -6.68
C LYS A 416 -10.61 -23.99 -7.38
N LEU A 417 -11.18 -25.09 -7.88
CA LEU A 417 -12.52 -25.10 -8.45
C LEU A 417 -13.59 -24.68 -7.41
N ASN A 418 -13.52 -25.20 -6.20
CA ASN A 418 -14.43 -24.84 -5.11
C ASN A 418 -14.31 -23.35 -4.74
N ALA A 419 -13.09 -22.84 -4.71
CA ALA A 419 -12.82 -21.43 -4.46
C ALA A 419 -13.40 -20.52 -5.58
N TYR A 420 -13.27 -20.92 -6.85
CA TYR A 420 -13.85 -20.17 -7.97
C TYR A 420 -15.38 -20.25 -7.97
N GLN A 421 -15.96 -21.38 -7.59
CA GLN A 421 -17.41 -21.49 -7.39
C GLN A 421 -17.89 -20.59 -6.25
N MET A 422 -17.11 -20.47 -5.17
CA MET A 422 -17.40 -19.54 -4.08
C MET A 422 -17.41 -18.09 -4.57
N ALA A 423 -16.46 -17.69 -5.42
CA ALA A 423 -16.43 -16.38 -6.05
C ALA A 423 -17.65 -16.13 -6.95
N SER A 424 -18.04 -17.08 -7.81
CA SER A 424 -19.28 -16.98 -8.60
C SER A 424 -20.52 -16.81 -7.72
N ASN A 425 -20.61 -17.59 -6.64
CA ASN A 425 -21.71 -17.50 -5.70
C ASN A 425 -21.73 -16.14 -4.98
N TYR A 426 -20.56 -15.55 -4.71
CA TYR A 426 -20.46 -14.22 -4.15
C TYR A 426 -21.05 -13.16 -5.11
N TYR A 427 -20.64 -13.13 -6.38
CA TYR A 427 -21.19 -12.19 -7.38
C TYR A 427 -22.69 -12.35 -7.58
N SER A 428 -23.19 -13.58 -7.57
CA SER A 428 -24.61 -13.91 -7.78
C SER A 428 -25.57 -13.25 -6.78
N LYS A 429 -25.08 -12.85 -5.61
CA LYS A 429 -25.89 -12.25 -4.55
C LYS A 429 -26.11 -10.74 -4.71
N SER A 430 -25.30 -10.06 -5.51
CA SER A 430 -25.20 -8.60 -5.54
C SER A 430 -25.35 -7.99 -6.94
N VAL A 431 -24.88 -8.67 -7.99
CA VAL A 431 -24.82 -8.12 -9.35
C VAL A 431 -26.20 -8.01 -9.99
N ASN A 432 -26.50 -6.85 -10.55
CA ASN A 432 -27.70 -6.56 -11.35
C ASN A 432 -27.34 -6.16 -12.78
N THR A 433 -27.29 -7.13 -13.69
CA THR A 433 -26.93 -6.92 -15.10
C THR A 433 -27.95 -6.14 -15.94
N LYS A 434 -29.07 -5.70 -15.35
CA LYS A 434 -30.04 -4.81 -16.02
C LYS A 434 -29.65 -3.35 -15.98
N ILE A 435 -28.69 -3.00 -15.12
CA ILE A 435 -28.15 -1.64 -15.00
C ILE A 435 -26.98 -1.52 -15.97
N ASP A 436 -26.76 -0.32 -16.52
CA ASP A 436 -25.59 -0.06 -17.36
C ASP A 436 -24.41 0.36 -16.47
N PRO A 437 -23.29 -0.39 -16.45
CA PRO A 437 -22.13 -0.08 -15.61
C PRO A 437 -21.50 1.28 -15.93
N CYS A 438 -21.71 1.82 -17.14
CA CYS A 438 -21.17 3.12 -17.54
C CYS A 438 -22.00 4.31 -17.05
N ASN A 439 -23.20 4.05 -16.51
CA ASN A 439 -24.09 5.04 -15.93
C ASN A 439 -24.22 4.92 -14.41
N ASP A 440 -24.26 3.69 -13.88
CA ASP A 440 -24.36 3.39 -12.45
C ASP A 440 -23.66 2.05 -12.14
N PHE A 441 -22.34 2.09 -11.95
CA PHE A 441 -21.57 0.89 -11.64
C PHE A 441 -21.87 0.31 -10.25
N TYR A 442 -22.18 1.16 -9.26
CA TYR A 442 -22.54 0.67 -7.93
C TYR A 442 -23.87 -0.11 -8.00
N GLY A 443 -24.89 0.41 -8.69
CA GLY A 443 -26.12 -0.31 -8.98
C GLY A 443 -25.87 -1.59 -9.78
N TYR A 444 -24.95 -1.57 -10.75
CA TYR A 444 -24.56 -2.77 -11.50
C TYR A 444 -23.97 -3.86 -10.60
N ALA A 445 -23.00 -3.52 -9.74
CA ALA A 445 -22.27 -4.48 -8.92
C ALA A 445 -23.02 -4.89 -7.64
N CYS A 446 -23.87 -4.01 -7.10
CA CYS A 446 -24.53 -4.14 -5.79
C CYS A 446 -26.06 -4.12 -5.83
N GLY A 447 -26.71 -3.95 -6.99
CA GLY A 447 -28.14 -3.66 -7.10
C GLY A 447 -29.09 -4.75 -6.58
N THR A 448 -28.62 -6.00 -6.38
CA THR A 448 -29.42 -7.06 -5.71
C THR A 448 -28.96 -7.34 -4.28
N PHE A 449 -27.93 -6.66 -3.80
CA PHE A 449 -27.38 -6.89 -2.48
C PHE A 449 -28.35 -6.40 -1.39
N ASN A 450 -28.60 -7.24 -0.38
CA ASN A 450 -29.62 -6.99 0.64
C ASN A 450 -29.09 -7.14 2.08
N GLN A 451 -27.78 -7.11 2.26
CA GLN A 451 -27.11 -7.22 3.55
C GLN A 451 -26.43 -5.90 3.94
N PRO A 452 -26.01 -5.74 5.21
CA PRO A 452 -25.07 -4.68 5.59
C PRO A 452 -23.74 -4.82 4.84
N VAL A 453 -22.94 -3.75 4.84
CA VAL A 453 -21.60 -3.75 4.23
C VAL A 453 -20.77 -4.97 4.65
N SER A 454 -19.96 -5.49 3.72
CA SER A 454 -19.15 -6.70 3.88
C SER A 454 -18.33 -6.73 5.18
N PHE A 455 -17.84 -5.58 5.66
CA PHE A 455 -17.12 -5.46 6.93
C PHE A 455 -17.96 -5.90 8.13
N THR A 456 -19.23 -5.49 8.19
CA THR A 456 -20.15 -5.83 9.28
C THR A 456 -20.48 -7.32 9.27
N THR A 457 -20.74 -7.87 8.09
CA THR A 457 -21.07 -9.29 7.92
C THR A 457 -19.90 -10.20 8.29
N ALA A 458 -18.69 -9.90 7.79
CA ALA A 458 -17.49 -10.65 8.12
C ALA A 458 -17.14 -10.54 9.62
N ARG A 459 -17.33 -9.35 10.23
CA ARG A 459 -17.09 -9.16 11.66
C ARG A 459 -17.99 -10.05 12.50
N ALA A 460 -19.29 -10.09 12.19
CA ALA A 460 -20.24 -10.98 12.87
C ALA A 460 -19.83 -12.45 12.73
N GLN A 461 -19.36 -12.87 11.55
CA GLN A 461 -18.91 -14.24 11.30
C GLN A 461 -17.66 -14.60 12.11
N ASN A 462 -16.67 -13.71 12.20
CA ASN A 462 -15.46 -13.94 13.01
C ASN A 462 -15.79 -14.15 14.49
N LEU A 463 -16.76 -13.39 15.01
CA LEU A 463 -17.22 -13.53 16.39
C LEU A 463 -17.88 -14.89 16.65
N VAL A 464 -18.60 -15.42 15.65
CA VAL A 464 -19.14 -16.80 15.70
C VAL A 464 -18.01 -17.82 15.76
N TYR A 465 -16.96 -17.66 14.94
CA TYR A 465 -15.80 -18.57 14.95
C TYR A 465 -15.08 -18.60 16.30
N MET A 466 -14.84 -17.43 16.90
CA MET A 466 -14.25 -17.31 18.24
C MET A 466 -15.12 -18.01 19.30
N SER A 467 -16.42 -17.73 19.31
CA SER A 467 -17.38 -18.34 20.24
C SER A 467 -17.42 -19.87 20.10
N GLN A 468 -17.49 -20.38 18.86
CA GLN A 468 -17.45 -21.81 18.59
C GLN A 468 -16.14 -22.45 19.09
N LYS A 469 -15.00 -21.78 18.88
CA LYS A 469 -13.70 -22.31 19.31
C LYS A 469 -13.56 -22.34 20.84
N LEU A 470 -14.08 -21.32 21.53
CA LEU A 470 -14.11 -21.29 23.00
C LEU A 470 -14.98 -22.40 23.59
N GLU A 471 -16.02 -22.85 22.88
CA GLU A 471 -16.91 -23.94 23.30
C GLU A 471 -16.48 -25.33 22.79
N ASP A 472 -15.49 -25.41 21.90
CA ASP A 472 -15.01 -26.68 21.33
C ASP A 472 -14.46 -27.61 22.43
N PRO A 473 -15.05 -28.81 22.64
CA PRO A 473 -14.57 -29.77 23.64
C PRO A 473 -13.11 -30.19 23.42
N ALA A 474 -12.66 -30.26 22.15
CA ALA A 474 -11.28 -30.61 21.84
C ALA A 474 -10.30 -29.48 22.18
N TYR A 475 -10.76 -28.23 22.22
CA TYR A 475 -9.93 -27.07 22.53
C TYR A 475 -9.78 -26.79 24.03
N GLN A 476 -10.64 -27.39 24.88
CA GLN A 476 -10.59 -27.17 26.34
C GLN A 476 -9.25 -27.55 26.97
N ALA A 477 -8.56 -28.57 26.44
CA ALA A 477 -7.22 -28.94 26.89
C ALA A 477 -6.17 -27.85 26.57
N THR A 478 -6.31 -27.16 25.43
CA THR A 478 -5.44 -26.04 25.05
C THR A 478 -5.71 -24.83 25.93
N ILE A 479 -6.99 -24.54 26.20
CA ILE A 479 -7.39 -23.49 27.14
C ILE A 479 -6.77 -23.76 28.51
N ALA A 480 -6.95 -24.96 29.07
CA ALA A 480 -6.44 -25.33 30.39
C ALA A 480 -4.91 -25.26 30.52
N ALA A 481 -4.17 -25.44 29.43
CA ALA A 481 -2.72 -25.38 29.40
C ALA A 481 -2.16 -23.94 29.37
N SER A 482 -2.96 -22.95 28.98
CA SER A 482 -2.54 -21.55 28.83
C SER A 482 -3.23 -20.64 29.86
N PRO A 483 -2.51 -20.05 30.82
CA PRO A 483 -3.09 -19.14 31.81
C PRO A 483 -3.85 -17.95 31.19
N ALA A 484 -3.39 -17.45 30.03
CA ALA A 484 -4.07 -16.38 29.32
C ALA A 484 -5.41 -16.84 28.72
N LEU A 485 -5.45 -18.04 28.11
CA LEU A 485 -6.69 -18.59 27.55
C LEU A 485 -7.69 -18.99 28.65
N LEU A 486 -7.21 -19.41 29.84
CA LEU A 486 -8.07 -19.61 31.00
C LEU A 486 -8.78 -18.31 31.41
N LYS A 487 -8.05 -17.19 31.50
CA LYS A 487 -8.62 -15.87 31.79
C LYS A 487 -9.61 -15.42 30.71
N GLU A 488 -9.28 -15.67 29.44
CA GLU A 488 -10.16 -15.42 28.28
C GLU A 488 -11.49 -16.19 28.42
N LYS A 489 -11.42 -17.51 28.71
CA LYS A 489 -12.60 -18.34 28.90
C LYS A 489 -13.40 -17.95 30.15
N GLN A 490 -12.74 -17.50 31.22
CA GLN A 490 -13.41 -16.96 32.42
C GLN A 490 -14.22 -15.71 32.08
N LEU A 491 -13.64 -14.74 31.36
CA LEU A 491 -14.35 -13.54 30.89
C LEU A 491 -15.56 -13.92 30.01
N TYR A 492 -15.35 -14.78 29.02
CA TYR A 492 -16.39 -15.23 28.12
C TYR A 492 -17.56 -15.89 28.88
N ASN A 493 -17.27 -16.84 29.77
CA ASN A 493 -18.28 -17.53 30.57
C ASN A 493 -19.04 -16.58 31.49
N ALA A 494 -18.34 -15.63 32.14
CA ALA A 494 -18.96 -14.64 33.00
C ALA A 494 -19.92 -13.72 32.22
N CYS A 495 -19.52 -13.29 31.02
CA CYS A 495 -20.39 -12.52 30.13
C CYS A 495 -21.64 -13.31 29.72
N VAL A 496 -21.49 -14.57 29.30
CA VAL A 496 -22.62 -15.42 28.91
C VAL A 496 -23.58 -15.61 30.10
N ALA A 497 -23.05 -15.87 31.30
CA ALA A 497 -23.85 -16.05 32.51
C ALA A 497 -24.60 -14.77 32.92
N ALA A 498 -23.97 -13.59 32.79
CA ALA A 498 -24.59 -12.30 33.11
C ALA A 498 -25.70 -11.92 32.11
N THR A 499 -25.56 -12.31 30.84
CA THR A 499 -26.46 -11.91 29.73
C THR A 499 -27.58 -12.91 29.43
N VAL A 500 -27.75 -13.96 30.25
CA VAL A 500 -28.86 -14.94 30.08
C VAL A 500 -30.24 -14.29 30.21
N SER A 501 -30.41 -13.35 31.14
CA SER A 501 -31.66 -12.60 31.30
C SER A 501 -31.40 -11.22 31.88
N SER A 502 -32.25 -10.25 31.53
CA SER A 502 -32.20 -8.90 32.08
C SER A 502 -32.36 -8.89 33.61
N GLN A 503 -33.08 -9.86 34.18
CA GLN A 503 -33.22 -9.99 35.64
C GLN A 503 -31.91 -10.38 36.31
N ASN A 504 -31.14 -11.30 35.73
CA ASN A 504 -29.83 -11.70 36.28
C ASN A 504 -28.84 -10.54 36.22
N GLU A 505 -28.79 -9.86 35.07
CA GLU A 505 -27.95 -8.68 34.87
C GLU A 505 -28.27 -7.58 35.89
N ASP A 506 -29.55 -7.20 35.99
CA ASP A 506 -30.02 -6.18 36.95
C ASP A 506 -29.73 -6.61 38.39
N GLN A 507 -29.90 -7.89 38.75
CA GLN A 507 -29.59 -8.40 40.10
C GLN A 507 -28.12 -8.21 40.47
N ILE A 508 -27.19 -8.51 39.56
CA ILE A 508 -25.74 -8.34 39.81
C ILE A 508 -25.42 -6.84 40.01
N LEU A 509 -25.95 -5.98 39.12
CA LEU A 509 -25.73 -4.54 39.16
C LEU A 509 -26.31 -3.90 40.43
N ILE A 510 -27.53 -4.28 40.83
CA ILE A 510 -28.20 -3.78 42.03
C ILE A 510 -27.48 -4.25 43.29
N ALA A 511 -27.09 -5.54 43.37
CA ALA A 511 -26.48 -6.12 44.56
C ALA A 511 -25.13 -5.48 44.93
N LYS A 512 -24.34 -5.10 43.92
CA LYS A 512 -23.00 -4.50 44.10
C LYS A 512 -23.01 -2.97 44.01
N ASN A 513 -24.02 -2.39 43.39
CA ASN A 513 -24.20 -0.95 43.20
C ASN A 513 -22.91 -0.24 42.72
N TYR A 514 -22.32 -0.77 41.66
CA TYR A 514 -21.03 -0.33 41.12
C TYR A 514 -20.97 1.18 40.84
N ILE A 515 -22.08 1.76 40.38
CA ILE A 515 -22.14 3.16 40.00
C ILE A 515 -22.08 4.10 41.22
N GLN A 516 -22.68 3.74 42.35
CA GLN A 516 -22.76 4.63 43.51
C GLN A 516 -21.40 4.89 44.16
N THR A 517 -20.51 3.88 44.18
CA THR A 517 -19.14 4.04 44.69
C THR A 517 -18.37 5.07 43.85
N ARG A 518 -18.57 5.06 42.52
CA ARG A 518 -17.95 6.02 41.60
C ARG A 518 -18.47 7.44 41.79
N VAL A 519 -19.79 7.57 41.93
CA VAL A 519 -20.44 8.86 42.23
C VAL A 519 -19.90 9.42 43.55
N THR A 520 -19.82 8.59 44.59
CA THR A 520 -19.32 9.00 45.91
C THR A 520 -17.85 9.43 45.85
N ALA A 521 -17.01 8.71 45.10
CA ALA A 521 -15.61 9.08 44.89
C ALA A 521 -15.50 10.46 44.21
N LEU A 522 -16.23 10.68 43.10
CA LEU A 522 -16.23 11.95 42.39
C LEU A 522 -16.73 13.11 43.27
N GLN A 523 -17.77 12.89 44.09
CA GLN A 523 -18.22 13.88 45.09
C GLN A 523 -17.13 14.21 46.11
N GLY A 524 -16.41 13.20 46.58
CA GLY A 524 -15.28 13.37 47.50
C GLY A 524 -14.18 14.25 46.92
N PHE A 525 -13.80 14.03 45.66
CA PHE A 525 -12.79 14.83 44.97
C PHE A 525 -13.25 16.27 44.70
N LEU A 526 -14.50 16.45 44.29
CA LEU A 526 -15.06 17.79 44.04
C LEU A 526 -15.38 18.55 45.33
N GLY A 527 -15.55 17.85 46.45
CA GLY A 527 -15.98 18.42 47.74
C GLY A 527 -17.43 18.91 47.74
N SER A 528 -18.25 18.49 46.76
CA SER A 528 -19.65 18.90 46.62
C SER A 528 -20.52 17.79 46.02
N GLY A 529 -21.81 17.85 46.29
CA GLY A 529 -22.81 17.01 45.62
C GLY A 529 -23.13 17.49 44.19
N PHE A 530 -24.05 16.78 43.53
CA PHE A 530 -24.50 17.11 42.16
C PHE A 530 -25.88 17.74 42.20
N THR A 531 -25.96 19.04 41.93
CA THR A 531 -27.21 19.81 42.03
C THR A 531 -28.24 19.37 41.01
N LEU A 532 -27.83 18.68 39.95
CA LEU A 532 -28.73 18.05 38.99
C LEU A 532 -29.71 17.07 39.66
N VAL A 533 -29.23 16.24 40.58
CA VAL A 533 -30.05 15.20 41.23
C VAL A 533 -30.38 15.50 42.70
N THR A 534 -29.67 16.44 43.33
CA THR A 534 -29.89 16.81 44.75
C THR A 534 -30.48 18.21 44.96
N GLY A 535 -30.49 19.06 43.93
CA GLY A 535 -30.87 20.47 44.03
C GLY A 535 -29.81 21.34 44.73
N GLY A 536 -30.07 22.64 44.84
CA GLY A 536 -29.16 23.59 45.51
C GLY A 536 -28.14 24.25 44.57
N ALA A 537 -27.02 24.71 45.13
CA ALA A 537 -25.95 25.39 44.42
C ALA A 537 -24.57 24.89 44.90
N VAL A 538 -23.57 24.90 44.01
CA VAL A 538 -22.17 24.60 44.34
C VAL A 538 -21.25 25.76 43.97
N THR A 539 -20.05 25.76 44.53
CA THR A 539 -18.96 26.66 44.14
C THR A 539 -18.07 26.00 43.09
N LEU A 540 -17.32 26.81 42.32
CA LEU A 540 -16.31 26.26 41.42
C LEU A 540 -15.29 25.44 42.23
N PRO A 541 -14.92 24.24 41.77
CA PRO A 541 -13.84 23.47 42.38
C PRO A 541 -12.53 24.28 42.40
N ASN A 542 -11.77 24.19 43.47
CA ASN A 542 -10.41 24.74 43.48
C ASN A 542 -9.47 23.88 42.59
N PRO A 543 -8.26 24.38 42.25
CA PRO A 543 -7.39 23.66 41.34
C PRO A 543 -7.07 22.22 41.74
N LYS A 544 -6.91 21.95 43.04
CA LYS A 544 -6.67 20.60 43.55
C LYS A 544 -7.89 19.70 43.40
N GLN A 545 -9.07 20.19 43.80
CA GLN A 545 -10.34 19.45 43.66
C GLN A 545 -10.63 19.09 42.21
N LEU A 546 -10.40 20.03 41.28
CA LEU A 546 -10.56 19.75 39.87
C LEU A 546 -9.51 18.76 39.36
N GLY A 547 -8.24 18.92 39.76
CA GLY A 547 -7.16 17.99 39.40
C GLY A 547 -7.45 16.55 39.83
N ASP A 548 -7.89 16.35 41.09
CA ASP A 548 -8.30 15.05 41.62
C ASP A 548 -9.50 14.48 40.83
N ALA A 549 -10.54 15.28 40.60
CA ALA A 549 -11.75 14.84 39.91
C ALA A 549 -11.49 14.44 38.45
N LEU A 550 -10.71 15.25 37.72
CA LEU A 550 -10.33 14.96 36.34
C LEU A 550 -9.36 13.77 36.27
N GLY A 551 -8.43 13.66 37.23
CA GLY A 551 -7.47 12.56 37.28
C GLY A 551 -8.17 11.22 37.51
N TYR A 552 -9.13 11.19 38.45
CA TYR A 552 -9.99 10.05 38.68
C TYR A 552 -10.77 9.65 37.42
N LEU A 553 -11.38 10.61 36.73
CA LEU A 553 -12.14 10.34 35.51
C LEU A 553 -11.24 9.79 34.38
N SER A 554 -10.12 10.44 34.08
CA SER A 554 -9.21 10.03 32.99
C SER A 554 -8.48 8.72 33.28
N PHE A 555 -7.80 8.61 34.43
CA PHE A 555 -6.85 7.51 34.67
C PHE A 555 -7.46 6.31 35.40
N GLU A 556 -8.58 6.48 36.11
CA GLU A 556 -9.23 5.36 36.80
C GLU A 556 -10.54 4.91 36.14
N GLN A 557 -11.25 5.82 35.47
CA GLN A 557 -12.51 5.50 34.79
C GLN A 557 -12.36 5.45 33.26
N GLY A 558 -11.25 5.96 32.69
CA GLY A 558 -11.08 6.08 31.24
C GLY A 558 -12.10 7.03 30.60
N ILE A 559 -12.46 8.13 31.29
CA ILE A 559 -13.43 9.14 30.85
C ILE A 559 -12.72 10.49 30.78
N ASP A 560 -12.36 10.92 29.57
CA ASP A 560 -11.80 12.25 29.36
C ASP A 560 -12.91 13.31 29.25
N THR A 561 -12.60 14.52 29.74
CA THR A 561 -13.59 15.61 29.85
C THR A 561 -12.98 16.95 29.44
N PHE A 562 -12.57 17.82 30.36
CA PHE A 562 -12.03 19.15 30.00
C PHE A 562 -10.60 19.13 29.45
N ILE A 563 -9.87 18.05 29.73
CA ILE A 563 -8.52 17.80 29.23
C ILE A 563 -8.41 16.31 28.94
N SER A 564 -7.63 15.96 27.92
CA SER A 564 -7.43 14.56 27.51
C SER A 564 -5.95 14.22 27.58
N PRO A 565 -5.53 13.29 28.44
CA PRO A 565 -4.19 12.74 28.33
C PRO A 565 -4.15 11.80 27.11
N LEU A 566 -2.98 11.59 26.52
CA LEU A 566 -2.72 10.49 25.58
C LEU A 566 -1.27 10.03 25.64
N VAL A 567 -1.01 8.83 25.12
CA VAL A 567 0.35 8.29 24.94
C VAL A 567 0.46 7.93 23.48
N ASP A 568 1.50 8.45 22.85
CA ASP A 568 1.82 8.20 21.45
C ASP A 568 3.35 8.21 21.29
N THR A 569 3.87 7.87 20.13
CA THR A 569 5.29 7.90 19.80
C THR A 569 5.90 9.29 19.98
N TYR A 570 7.21 9.35 20.19
CA TYR A 570 7.94 10.60 20.15
C TYR A 570 8.05 11.11 18.71
N TRP A 571 7.12 11.98 18.29
CA TRP A 571 6.94 12.35 16.88
C TRP A 571 8.20 12.84 16.12
N PRO A 572 9.10 13.66 16.69
CA PRO A 572 10.29 14.11 15.95
C PRO A 572 11.30 13.00 15.64
N ASP A 573 11.32 11.92 16.43
CA ASP A 573 12.26 10.81 16.33
C ASP A 573 11.64 9.56 16.99
N ASN A 574 11.05 8.70 16.18
CA ASN A 574 10.37 7.53 16.69
C ASN A 574 11.30 6.49 17.33
N THR A 575 12.62 6.67 17.27
CA THR A 575 13.56 5.81 18.02
C THR A 575 13.58 6.11 19.53
N GLN A 576 13.01 7.23 19.97
CA GLN A 576 12.95 7.67 21.37
C GLN A 576 11.79 7.04 22.18
N GLY A 577 11.09 6.06 21.62
CA GLY A 577 9.95 5.43 22.30
C GLY A 577 8.70 6.33 22.30
N TYR A 578 8.04 6.41 23.45
CA TYR A 578 6.74 7.06 23.59
C TYR A 578 6.80 8.32 24.47
N GLN A 579 5.89 9.24 24.18
CA GLN A 579 5.73 10.54 24.82
C GLN A 579 4.32 10.66 25.39
N MET A 580 4.19 11.31 26.56
CA MET A 580 2.88 11.69 27.09
C MET A 580 2.43 13.01 26.47
N PHE A 581 1.16 13.08 26.10
CA PHE A 581 0.52 14.23 25.51
C PHE A 581 -0.66 14.70 26.36
N ILE A 582 -0.97 15.99 26.24
CA ILE A 582 -2.11 16.66 26.86
C ILE A 582 -2.83 17.42 25.75
N ASP A 583 -4.07 17.03 25.49
CA ASP A 583 -4.90 17.56 24.43
C ASP A 583 -6.14 18.29 24.98
N GLN A 584 -6.84 18.99 24.09
CA GLN A 584 -8.08 19.69 24.36
C GLN A 584 -9.18 18.78 24.96
N ASN A 585 -10.29 19.41 25.34
CA ASN A 585 -11.44 18.71 25.91
C ASN A 585 -12.00 17.61 24.99
N THR A 586 -12.48 16.53 25.60
CA THR A 586 -13.29 15.47 24.97
C THR A 586 -14.73 15.60 25.45
N ALA A 587 -15.64 15.91 24.52
CA ALA A 587 -17.08 15.96 24.77
C ALA A 587 -17.71 14.56 24.63
N TYR A 588 -19.03 14.45 24.86
CA TYR A 588 -19.75 13.19 24.65
C TYR A 588 -19.96 12.82 23.20
N LEU A 589 -20.25 13.81 22.38
CA LEU A 589 -20.30 13.64 20.94
C LEU A 589 -19.06 14.28 20.32
N SER A 590 -18.83 14.01 19.05
CA SER A 590 -17.85 14.65 18.22
C SER A 590 -18.25 16.11 18.04
N LYS A 591 -17.24 16.99 17.92
CA LYS A 591 -17.43 18.43 17.85
C LYS A 591 -18.43 18.85 16.77
N THR A 592 -18.47 18.15 15.64
CA THR A 592 -19.34 18.45 14.50
C THR A 592 -20.83 18.41 14.89
N TYR A 593 -21.25 17.53 15.80
CA TYR A 593 -22.64 17.48 16.28
C TYR A 593 -23.07 18.68 17.14
N TYR A 594 -22.11 19.40 17.72
CA TYR A 594 -22.38 20.60 18.52
C TYR A 594 -22.49 21.88 17.68
N GLN A 595 -22.26 21.82 16.37
CA GLN A 595 -22.46 22.96 15.47
C GLN A 595 -23.91 23.44 15.50
N PRO A 596 -24.19 24.76 15.35
CA PRO A 596 -25.53 25.31 15.60
C PRO A 596 -26.67 24.60 14.87
N ALA A 597 -26.51 24.28 13.58
CA ALA A 597 -27.52 23.56 12.81
C ALA A 597 -27.71 22.13 13.32
N ALA A 598 -26.64 21.33 13.38
CA ALA A 598 -26.67 19.95 13.85
C ALA A 598 -27.21 19.82 15.28
N TRP A 599 -26.88 20.74 16.19
CA TRP A 599 -27.31 20.70 17.58
C TRP A 599 -28.83 20.76 17.73
N THR A 600 -29.56 21.36 16.80
CA THR A 600 -31.03 21.38 16.84
C THR A 600 -31.64 19.98 16.67
N ILE A 601 -30.94 19.12 15.93
CA ILE A 601 -31.33 17.73 15.66
C ILE A 601 -30.80 16.81 16.77
N GLU A 602 -29.56 17.02 17.21
CA GLU A 602 -28.86 16.11 18.12
C GLU A 602 -29.17 16.35 19.61
N LYS A 603 -29.42 17.60 20.03
CA LYS A 603 -29.72 17.91 21.44
C LYS A 603 -30.90 17.12 22.00
N PRO A 604 -32.04 16.97 21.31
CA PRO A 604 -33.15 16.17 21.83
C PRO A 604 -32.80 14.70 22.03
N LYS A 605 -32.01 14.10 21.11
CA LYS A 605 -31.56 12.71 21.22
C LYS A 605 -30.64 12.54 22.43
N TYR A 606 -29.67 13.44 22.57
CA TYR A 606 -28.75 13.44 23.69
C TYR A 606 -29.47 13.66 25.02
N PHE A 607 -30.39 14.62 25.08
CA PHE A 607 -31.22 14.85 26.24
C PHE A 607 -32.02 13.62 26.65
N ASN A 608 -32.69 12.95 25.71
CA ASN A 608 -33.51 11.78 25.99
C ASN A 608 -32.68 10.61 26.53
N MET A 609 -31.50 10.36 25.95
CA MET A 609 -30.58 9.35 26.45
C MET A 609 -30.09 9.69 27.86
N ALA A 610 -29.58 10.91 28.07
CA ALA A 610 -29.08 11.34 29.37
C ALA A 610 -30.18 11.32 30.44
N TYR A 611 -31.38 11.77 30.09
CA TYR A 611 -32.57 11.68 30.92
C TYR A 611 -32.88 10.23 31.30
N GLY A 612 -32.91 9.31 30.33
CA GLY A 612 -33.22 7.90 30.56
C GLY A 612 -32.23 7.23 31.51
N VAL A 613 -30.92 7.42 31.30
CA VAL A 613 -29.88 6.82 32.15
C VAL A 613 -29.89 7.44 33.56
N ILE A 614 -29.94 8.77 33.67
CA ILE A 614 -29.87 9.47 34.96
C ILE A 614 -31.12 9.25 35.81
N THR A 615 -32.31 9.23 35.20
CA THR A 615 -33.55 8.93 35.92
C THR A 615 -33.59 7.49 36.42
N ARG A 616 -33.02 6.55 35.65
CA ARG A 616 -32.87 5.17 36.11
C ARG A 616 -31.89 5.08 37.28
N TYR A 617 -30.73 5.72 37.19
CA TYR A 617 -29.80 5.85 38.30
C TYR A 617 -30.49 6.42 39.56
N ALA A 618 -31.20 7.55 39.42
CA ALA A 618 -31.88 8.19 40.55
C ALA A 618 -32.92 7.27 41.20
N LYS A 619 -33.69 6.52 40.39
CA LYS A 619 -34.64 5.53 40.89
C LYS A 619 -33.94 4.44 41.69
N GLU A 620 -32.85 3.87 41.18
CA GLU A 620 -32.11 2.80 41.87
C GLU A 620 -31.46 3.28 43.18
N GLN A 621 -31.02 4.54 43.23
CA GLN A 621 -30.46 5.13 44.45
C GLN A 621 -31.50 5.73 45.41
N ASN A 622 -32.81 5.57 45.13
CA ASN A 622 -33.90 6.18 45.89
C ASN A 622 -33.78 7.72 46.01
N ILE A 623 -33.29 8.38 44.97
CA ILE A 623 -33.15 9.83 44.88
C ILE A 623 -34.43 10.44 44.30
N VAL A 624 -35.00 11.41 45.01
CA VAL A 624 -36.11 12.24 44.50
C VAL A 624 -35.52 13.39 43.68
N LEU A 625 -35.73 13.35 42.37
CA LEU A 625 -35.20 14.37 41.47
C LEU A 625 -35.84 15.76 41.72
N PRO A 626 -35.07 16.86 41.69
CA PRO A 626 -35.60 18.21 41.82
C PRO A 626 -36.58 18.57 40.70
N ALA A 627 -37.53 19.48 40.96
CA ALA A 627 -38.45 19.99 39.93
C ALA A 627 -37.71 20.68 38.76
N THR A 628 -36.49 21.18 39.00
CA THR A 628 -35.63 21.83 38.00
C THR A 628 -34.77 20.84 37.20
N PHE A 629 -34.90 19.53 37.41
CA PHE A 629 -34.03 18.52 36.79
C PHE A 629 -33.94 18.65 35.26
N ASN A 630 -35.08 18.74 34.58
CA ASN A 630 -35.12 18.82 33.11
C ASN A 630 -34.43 20.08 32.60
N ASP A 631 -34.73 21.24 33.19
CA ASP A 631 -34.13 22.51 32.80
C ASP A 631 -32.62 22.53 33.08
N THR A 632 -32.20 21.95 34.21
CA THR A 632 -30.79 21.84 34.59
C THR A 632 -30.04 20.90 33.64
N LEU A 633 -30.60 19.73 33.32
CA LEU A 633 -29.99 18.80 32.36
C LEU A 633 -29.82 19.46 30.99
N SER A 634 -30.88 20.11 30.48
CA SER A 634 -30.83 20.84 29.20
C SER A 634 -29.74 21.92 29.21
N ALA A 635 -29.61 22.68 30.30
CA ALA A 635 -28.59 23.70 30.45
C ALA A 635 -27.16 23.14 30.58
N VAL A 636 -26.99 21.94 31.15
CA VAL A 636 -25.71 21.23 31.20
C VAL A 636 -25.29 20.77 29.79
N LEU A 637 -26.21 20.28 28.98
CA LEU A 637 -25.91 19.91 27.59
C LEU A 637 -25.53 21.13 26.74
N ASP A 638 -26.22 22.27 26.92
CA ASP A 638 -25.83 23.52 26.27
C ASP A 638 -24.46 24.04 26.78
N PHE A 639 -24.13 23.76 28.03
CA PHE A 639 -22.80 24.05 28.57
C PHE A 639 -21.72 23.19 27.90
N GLU A 640 -21.94 21.89 27.73
CA GLU A 640 -21.00 21.03 26.99
C GLU A 640 -20.84 21.48 25.53
N LYS A 641 -21.92 21.86 24.86
CA LYS A 641 -21.85 22.50 23.53
C LYS A 641 -20.91 23.71 23.55
N MET A 642 -21.06 24.59 24.53
CA MET A 642 -20.18 25.76 24.65
C MET A 642 -18.73 25.33 24.84
N ILE A 643 -18.48 24.31 25.67
CA ILE A 643 -17.13 23.76 25.86
C ILE A 643 -16.55 23.25 24.54
N ALA A 644 -17.27 22.37 23.84
CA ALA A 644 -16.83 21.76 22.58
C ALA A 644 -16.64 22.77 21.43
N THR A 645 -17.44 23.84 21.39
CA THR A 645 -17.35 24.83 20.31
C THR A 645 -16.35 25.93 20.59
N LYS A 646 -16.16 26.32 21.86
CA LYS A 646 -15.29 27.45 22.25
C LYS A 646 -13.86 27.02 22.57
N TYR A 647 -13.66 25.86 23.20
CA TYR A 647 -12.35 25.42 23.71
C TYR A 647 -11.79 24.20 22.96
N SER A 648 -12.26 23.96 21.73
CA SER A 648 -11.70 22.92 20.85
C SER A 648 -11.36 23.51 19.49
N THR A 649 -10.27 23.06 18.89
CA THR A 649 -9.86 23.34 17.50
C THR A 649 -10.67 22.46 16.54
N ASP A 650 -10.93 22.93 15.32
CA ASP A 650 -11.67 22.17 14.30
C ASP A 650 -10.83 21.03 13.70
N ASP A 651 -11.52 20.01 13.18
CA ASP A 651 -10.88 18.78 12.71
C ASP A 651 -10.00 19.02 11.47
N ASP A 652 -10.34 19.99 10.61
CA ASP A 652 -9.52 20.32 9.44
C ASP A 652 -8.15 20.88 9.87
N THR A 653 -8.14 21.82 10.83
CA THR A 653 -6.90 22.39 11.38
C THR A 653 -6.08 21.34 12.13
N ARG A 654 -6.73 20.37 12.80
CA ARG A 654 -6.06 19.32 13.57
C ARG A 654 -5.39 18.24 12.74
N ARG A 655 -5.62 18.21 11.42
CA ARG A 655 -4.88 17.37 10.47
C ARG A 655 -3.43 17.82 10.26
N GLN A 656 -3.05 19.00 10.76
CA GLN A 656 -1.66 19.48 10.74
C GLN A 656 -0.97 19.10 12.06
N PHE A 657 -0.13 18.07 12.07
CA PHE A 657 0.42 17.53 13.33
C PHE A 657 1.51 18.43 13.95
N GLN A 658 2.28 19.15 13.13
CA GLN A 658 3.42 19.94 13.62
C GLN A 658 3.02 21.02 14.64
N ARG A 659 1.83 21.61 14.50
CA ARG A 659 1.30 22.60 15.44
C ARG A 659 0.84 22.00 16.77
N SER A 660 0.78 20.68 16.88
CA SER A 660 0.35 19.96 18.08
C SER A 660 1.54 19.41 18.88
N TRP A 661 2.78 19.76 18.50
CA TRP A 661 3.99 19.33 19.18
C TRP A 661 4.62 20.46 20.00
N HIS A 662 4.28 20.53 21.30
CA HIS A 662 4.82 21.53 22.22
C HIS A 662 5.23 20.94 23.56
N LEU A 663 6.53 20.68 23.72
CA LEU A 663 7.07 20.14 24.95
C LEU A 663 7.07 21.17 26.09
N THR A 664 6.39 20.83 27.17
CA THR A 664 6.31 21.63 28.41
C THR A 664 6.69 20.76 29.59
N LYS A 665 7.50 21.28 30.51
CA LYS A 665 7.80 20.55 31.76
C LYS A 665 6.57 20.46 32.63
N VAL A 666 6.37 19.32 33.29
CA VAL A 666 5.26 19.11 34.23
C VAL A 666 5.21 20.19 35.30
N GLY A 667 6.36 20.59 35.86
CA GLY A 667 6.46 21.66 36.86
C GLY A 667 6.03 23.04 36.34
N ASP A 668 6.09 23.26 35.02
CA ASP A 668 5.77 24.54 34.39
C ASP A 668 4.30 24.61 33.92
N LEU A 669 3.57 23.49 33.83
CA LEU A 669 2.17 23.46 33.37
C LEU A 669 1.28 24.42 34.17
N GLY A 670 1.44 24.44 35.49
CA GLY A 670 0.68 25.31 36.40
C GLY A 670 1.00 26.80 36.27
N THR A 671 2.06 27.19 35.54
CA THR A 671 2.36 28.60 35.28
C THR A 671 1.43 29.20 34.22
N THR A 672 1.09 28.39 33.21
CA THR A 672 0.31 28.79 32.04
C THR A 672 -1.15 28.36 32.19
N TYR A 673 -1.39 27.14 32.68
CA TYR A 673 -2.72 26.54 32.79
C TYR A 673 -3.12 26.38 34.26
N LYS A 674 -3.66 27.46 34.86
CA LYS A 674 -3.88 27.58 36.31
C LYS A 674 -5.19 26.99 36.82
N PHE A 675 -6.06 26.51 35.94
CA PHE A 675 -7.40 26.04 36.30
C PHE A 675 -7.40 24.75 37.14
N MET A 676 -6.32 23.97 37.12
CA MET A 676 -6.15 22.77 37.95
C MET A 676 -4.72 22.58 38.44
N ASP A 677 -4.57 21.76 39.48
CA ASP A 677 -3.29 21.26 39.97
C ASP A 677 -2.85 20.06 39.12
N TRP A 678 -1.87 20.29 38.24
CA TRP A 678 -1.37 19.27 37.31
C TRP A 678 -0.67 18.10 37.98
N LEU A 679 0.02 18.32 39.10
CA LEU A 679 0.68 17.23 39.83
C LEU A 679 -0.36 16.33 40.50
N THR A 680 -1.45 16.93 41.00
CA THR A 680 -2.60 16.18 41.52
C THR A 680 -3.25 15.37 40.41
N TYR A 681 -3.53 15.98 39.25
CA TYR A 681 -4.09 15.30 38.08
C TYR A 681 -3.24 14.12 37.62
N LEU A 682 -1.95 14.36 37.36
CA LEU A 682 -0.99 13.34 36.91
C LEU A 682 -0.70 12.31 38.00
N GLY A 683 -0.94 12.64 39.27
CA GLY A 683 -0.86 11.74 40.41
C GLY A 683 -1.85 10.57 40.35
N HIS A 684 -2.93 10.66 39.56
CA HIS A 684 -3.83 9.53 39.31
C HIS A 684 -3.34 8.58 38.22
N SER A 685 -2.27 8.91 37.50
CA SER A 685 -1.74 8.04 36.44
C SER A 685 -1.32 6.65 36.95
N PRO A 686 -1.42 5.61 36.09
CA PRO A 686 -1.06 4.24 36.43
C PRO A 686 0.29 4.10 37.14
N LYS A 687 0.32 3.24 38.18
CA LYS A 687 1.51 2.98 39.01
C LYS A 687 2.82 2.77 38.22
N PRO A 688 2.84 2.01 37.10
CA PRO A 688 4.07 1.80 36.34
C PRO A 688 4.71 3.09 35.79
N THR A 689 3.92 4.16 35.66
CA THR A 689 4.36 5.45 35.06
C THR A 689 4.22 6.65 35.97
N ASN A 690 3.53 6.49 37.10
CA ASN A 690 3.18 7.58 38.00
C ASN A 690 4.39 8.42 38.43
N ALA A 691 5.46 7.77 38.87
CA ALA A 691 6.69 8.46 39.29
C ALA A 691 7.36 9.21 38.13
N LYS A 692 7.24 8.70 36.90
CA LYS A 692 7.80 9.34 35.69
C LYS A 692 7.01 10.60 35.32
N VAL A 693 5.69 10.50 35.26
CA VAL A 693 4.85 11.62 34.78
C VAL A 693 4.57 12.67 35.86
N THR A 694 4.89 12.40 37.12
CA THR A 694 4.82 13.40 38.21
C THR A 694 6.17 14.05 38.51
N ASP A 695 7.26 13.63 37.86
CA ASP A 695 8.53 14.36 37.93
C ASP A 695 8.36 15.74 37.29
N VAL A 696 8.63 16.80 38.06
CA VAL A 696 8.52 18.19 37.61
C VAL A 696 9.38 18.52 36.40
N ASN A 697 10.44 17.74 36.14
CA ASN A 697 11.31 17.89 34.98
C ASN A 697 10.89 17.06 33.77
N TYR A 698 9.98 16.10 33.94
CA TYR A 698 9.43 15.35 32.82
C TYR A 698 8.70 16.32 31.88
N GLN A 699 8.83 16.09 30.58
CA GLN A 699 8.18 16.90 29.56
C GLN A 699 6.96 16.17 29.02
N VAL A 700 5.89 16.91 28.80
CA VAL A 700 4.67 16.46 28.12
C VAL A 700 4.46 17.30 26.87
N SER A 701 3.90 16.72 25.81
CA SER A 701 3.54 17.48 24.61
C SER A 701 2.12 18.04 24.77
N VAL A 702 1.97 19.37 24.73
CA VAL A 702 0.67 20.05 24.82
C VAL A 702 0.16 20.35 23.41
N MET A 703 -0.94 19.73 22.99
CA MET A 703 -1.36 19.75 21.59
C MET A 703 -2.08 21.05 21.19
N GLU A 704 -2.94 21.57 22.06
CA GLU A 704 -3.84 22.69 21.72
C GLU A 704 -3.62 23.88 22.66
N ILE A 705 -2.42 24.44 22.58
CA ILE A 705 -1.94 25.47 23.51
C ILE A 705 -2.91 26.65 23.64
N ASP A 706 -3.47 27.12 22.53
CA ASP A 706 -4.36 28.29 22.52
C ASP A 706 -5.70 27.97 23.20
N ARG A 707 -6.24 26.78 22.95
CA ARG A 707 -7.52 26.35 23.49
C ARG A 707 -7.45 26.08 24.98
N ILE A 708 -6.39 25.43 25.43
CA ILE A 708 -6.17 25.15 26.86
C ILE A 708 -5.87 26.45 27.61
N SER A 709 -5.11 27.38 27.00
CA SER A 709 -4.88 28.72 27.57
C SER A 709 -6.17 29.50 27.72
N GLN A 710 -7.02 29.47 26.69
CA GLN A 710 -8.32 30.14 26.71
C GLN A 710 -9.25 29.55 27.77
N PHE A 711 -9.34 28.22 27.86
CA PHE A 711 -10.12 27.55 28.92
C PHE A 711 -9.59 27.93 30.31
N SER A 712 -8.27 27.97 30.49
CA SER A 712 -7.65 28.37 31.75
C SER A 712 -7.96 29.82 32.14
N ALA A 713 -7.97 30.74 31.18
CA ALA A 713 -8.29 32.15 31.43
C ALA A 713 -9.75 32.34 31.82
N ASP A 714 -10.64 31.58 31.17
CA ASP A 714 -12.09 31.71 31.35
C ASP A 714 -12.62 30.93 32.56
N TYR A 715 -11.82 30.01 33.16
CA TYR A 715 -12.26 29.09 34.21
C TYR A 715 -13.02 29.75 35.36
N ALA A 716 -12.50 30.87 35.89
CA ALA A 716 -13.11 31.57 37.02
C ALA A 716 -14.49 32.20 36.69
N SER A 717 -14.83 32.33 35.41
CA SER A 717 -16.11 32.85 34.94
C SER A 717 -17.13 31.76 34.58
N LEU A 718 -16.73 30.49 34.64
CA LEU A 718 -17.61 29.36 34.31
C LEU A 718 -18.69 29.16 35.39
N ASP A 719 -19.85 28.68 34.97
CA ASP A 719 -20.94 28.34 35.86
C ASP A 719 -20.61 27.06 36.65
N ALA A 720 -20.45 27.21 37.97
CA ALA A 720 -20.10 26.12 38.87
C ALA A 720 -21.10 24.95 38.83
N ASN A 721 -22.40 25.24 38.78
CA ASN A 721 -23.43 24.21 38.74
C ASN A 721 -23.36 23.43 37.44
N LYS A 722 -23.21 24.11 36.30
CA LYS A 722 -23.12 23.44 35.00
C LYS A 722 -21.85 22.60 34.88
N LEU A 723 -20.72 23.09 35.39
CA LEU A 723 -19.44 22.38 35.36
C LEU A 723 -19.49 21.09 36.18
N VAL A 724 -19.88 21.18 37.47
CA VAL A 724 -19.93 20.02 38.37
C VAL A 724 -20.95 18.99 37.88
N ASN A 725 -22.10 19.44 37.39
CA ASN A 725 -23.11 18.53 36.84
C ASN A 725 -22.68 17.93 35.49
N LEU A 726 -21.90 18.63 34.67
CA LEU A 726 -21.34 18.04 33.45
C LEU A 726 -20.43 16.86 33.79
N LEU A 727 -19.52 17.00 34.77
CA LEU A 727 -18.67 15.90 35.21
C LEU A 727 -19.48 14.69 35.72
N PHE A 728 -20.60 14.94 36.41
CA PHE A 728 -21.53 13.89 36.80
C PHE A 728 -22.21 13.21 35.61
N VAL A 729 -22.74 14.00 34.65
CA VAL A 729 -23.35 13.47 33.43
C VAL A 729 -22.34 12.61 32.67
N ARG A 730 -21.09 13.07 32.52
CA ARG A 730 -19.99 12.33 31.90
C ARG A 730 -19.68 11.03 32.63
N LEU A 731 -19.59 11.07 33.96
CA LEU A 731 -19.36 9.87 34.79
C LEU A 731 -20.47 8.82 34.60
N ILE A 732 -21.74 9.25 34.69
CA ILE A 732 -22.90 8.35 34.59
C ILE A 732 -22.99 7.76 33.18
N LEU A 733 -22.85 8.57 32.14
CA LEU A 733 -22.95 8.09 30.77
C LEU A 733 -21.76 7.22 30.36
N GLY A 734 -20.54 7.58 30.76
CA GLY A 734 -19.36 6.76 30.52
C GLY A 734 -19.40 5.42 31.28
N ASN A 735 -20.24 5.30 32.31
CA ASN A 735 -20.43 4.07 33.08
C ASN A 735 -21.88 3.56 33.00
N ALA A 736 -22.60 3.89 31.93
CA ALA A 736 -24.00 3.52 31.78
C ALA A 736 -24.21 2.00 31.84
N GLN A 737 -23.22 1.21 31.42
CA GLN A 737 -23.21 -0.25 31.53
C GLN A 737 -23.31 -0.80 32.95
N TYR A 738 -23.08 0.03 33.97
CA TYR A 738 -23.27 -0.32 35.38
C TYR A 738 -24.63 0.13 35.94
N VAL A 739 -25.52 0.68 35.10
CA VAL A 739 -26.87 1.10 35.47
C VAL A 739 -27.89 0.06 34.97
N PRO A 740 -28.73 -0.50 35.86
CA PRO A 740 -29.75 -1.49 35.48
C PRO A 740 -30.64 -1.06 34.32
N SER A 741 -30.83 -1.93 33.33
CA SER A 741 -31.61 -1.70 32.11
C SER A 741 -31.29 -0.44 31.29
N TYR A 742 -30.05 0.09 31.35
CA TYR A 742 -29.66 1.34 30.65
C TYR A 742 -29.76 1.27 29.12
N ALA A 743 -29.57 0.09 28.52
CA ALA A 743 -29.50 -0.15 27.08
C ALA A 743 -30.66 0.50 26.29
N ALA A 744 -31.87 0.47 26.85
CA ALA A 744 -33.06 1.07 26.22
C ALA A 744 -32.94 2.60 26.03
N ALA A 745 -32.17 3.30 26.86
CA ALA A 745 -31.97 4.74 26.78
C ALA A 745 -31.07 5.16 25.60
N PHE A 746 -30.26 4.24 25.08
CA PHE A 746 -29.36 4.49 23.95
C PHE A 746 -30.06 4.29 22.59
N LYS A 747 -31.31 3.83 22.58
CA LYS A 747 -32.08 3.61 21.34
C LYS A 747 -32.24 4.91 20.56
N GLY A 748 -31.68 4.95 19.35
CA GLY A 748 -31.76 6.11 18.46
C GLY A 748 -30.76 7.23 18.80
N MET A 749 -29.83 6.99 19.73
CA MET A 749 -28.66 7.85 19.89
C MET A 749 -27.74 7.66 18.69
N THR A 750 -27.14 8.77 18.26
CA THR A 750 -26.16 8.80 17.18
C THR A 750 -24.92 8.01 17.60
N GLU A 751 -24.64 6.94 16.86
CA GLU A 751 -23.43 6.14 17.04
C GLU A 751 -22.27 6.78 16.30
N GLU A 752 -21.12 6.90 16.96
CA GLU A 752 -19.90 7.40 16.33
C GLU A 752 -19.12 6.26 15.69
N SER A 753 -18.38 6.59 14.63
CA SER A 753 -17.47 5.64 14.01
C SER A 753 -16.38 5.23 15.01
N VAL A 754 -16.01 3.95 14.98
CA VAL A 754 -14.94 3.42 15.84
C VAL A 754 -13.61 3.82 15.25
N PHE A 755 -12.90 4.77 15.89
CA PHE A 755 -11.50 5.03 15.56
C PHE A 755 -10.60 3.86 16.02
N LEU A 756 -9.68 3.44 15.14
CA LEU A 756 -8.69 2.40 15.40
C LEU A 756 -7.45 2.97 16.11
N GLY A 757 -6.64 2.09 16.69
CA GLY A 757 -5.47 2.42 17.50
C GLY A 757 -5.64 2.01 18.96
N LEU A 758 -4.62 2.29 19.79
CA LEU A 758 -4.61 2.08 21.25
C LEU A 758 -5.56 3.06 21.94
N SER A 759 -6.86 2.90 21.66
CA SER A 759 -7.92 3.68 22.26
C SER A 759 -8.04 3.32 23.75
N ARG A 760 -8.09 4.35 24.59
CA ARG A 760 -8.05 4.23 26.06
C ARG A 760 -9.31 3.58 26.62
N ARG A 761 -10.41 3.72 25.88
CA ARG A 761 -11.70 3.10 26.16
C ARG A 761 -12.55 3.09 24.89
N LYS A 762 -12.67 1.94 24.23
CA LYS A 762 -13.87 1.70 23.41
C LYS A 762 -15.03 1.67 24.40
N THR A 763 -15.97 2.61 24.28
CA THR A 763 -17.29 2.46 24.93
C THR A 763 -17.78 1.08 24.57
N ILE A 764 -17.79 0.17 25.55
CA ILE A 764 -18.14 -1.23 25.29
C ILE A 764 -19.56 -1.18 24.75
N PRO A 765 -19.83 -1.58 23.49
CA PRO A 765 -21.18 -1.56 22.97
C PRO A 765 -21.92 -2.75 23.59
N ASN A 766 -22.29 -2.63 24.86
CA ASN A 766 -23.06 -3.63 25.58
C ASN A 766 -24.56 -3.36 25.41
N ASN A 767 -24.98 -3.29 24.16
CA ASN A 767 -26.35 -3.62 23.77
C ASN A 767 -26.42 -5.11 23.43
N ILE A 768 -25.77 -6.00 24.21
CA ILE A 768 -25.96 -7.44 24.07
C ILE A 768 -27.35 -7.73 24.64
N PRO A 769 -28.39 -7.94 23.81
CA PRO A 769 -29.73 -8.10 24.33
C PRO A 769 -29.79 -9.44 25.05
N PRO A 770 -30.32 -9.50 26.29
CA PRO A 770 -30.41 -10.77 26.98
C PRO A 770 -31.24 -11.79 26.19
N SER A 771 -30.67 -12.97 25.98
CA SER A 771 -31.32 -14.10 25.30
C SER A 771 -31.16 -15.38 26.11
N VAL A 772 -32.19 -16.22 26.11
CA VAL A 772 -32.14 -17.57 26.70
C VAL A 772 -31.39 -18.57 25.81
N ASP A 773 -31.07 -18.19 24.57
CA ASP A 773 -30.28 -18.99 23.66
C ASP A 773 -28.79 -18.63 23.76
N ILE A 774 -27.99 -19.56 24.27
CA ILE A 774 -26.54 -19.42 24.41
C ILE A 774 -25.88 -19.18 23.04
N ALA A 775 -26.39 -19.79 21.97
CA ALA A 775 -25.86 -19.58 20.61
C ALA A 775 -26.06 -18.13 20.13
N SER A 776 -27.05 -17.42 20.67
CA SER A 776 -27.31 -16.02 20.39
C SER A 776 -26.40 -15.07 21.18
N ASN A 777 -26.03 -15.40 22.43
CA ASN A 777 -25.19 -14.54 23.28
C ASN A 777 -23.68 -14.77 23.07
N GLY A 778 -23.28 -16.00 22.71
CA GLY A 778 -21.88 -16.39 22.56
C GLY A 778 -21.05 -15.45 21.67
N PRO A 779 -21.46 -15.17 20.43
CA PRO A 779 -20.74 -14.24 19.55
C PRO A 779 -20.63 -12.81 20.13
N ALA A 780 -21.66 -12.34 20.84
CA ALA A 780 -21.63 -11.02 21.46
C ALA A 780 -20.64 -10.96 22.63
N CYS A 781 -20.57 -12.01 23.45
CA CYS A 781 -19.55 -12.14 24.50
C CYS A 781 -18.14 -12.35 23.94
N ALA A 782 -17.99 -13.04 22.80
CA ALA A 782 -16.74 -13.08 22.07
C ALA A 782 -16.32 -11.69 21.58
N SER A 783 -17.26 -10.79 21.26
CA SER A 783 -16.95 -9.39 20.91
C SER A 783 -16.35 -8.63 22.10
N VAL A 784 -16.94 -8.78 23.28
CA VAL A 784 -16.40 -8.20 24.52
C VAL A 784 -14.98 -8.69 24.77
N ALA A 785 -14.78 -10.01 24.67
CA ALA A 785 -13.48 -10.63 24.90
C ALA A 785 -12.45 -10.22 23.83
N ASN A 786 -12.85 -10.13 22.56
CA ASN A 786 -12.00 -9.62 21.49
C ASN A 786 -11.58 -8.17 21.77
N ASN A 787 -12.47 -7.31 22.28
CA ASN A 787 -12.11 -5.92 22.58
C ASN A 787 -11.24 -5.75 23.84
N LEU A 788 -11.46 -6.54 24.89
CA LEU A 788 -10.80 -6.33 26.20
C LEU A 788 -9.60 -7.24 26.46
N MET A 789 -9.53 -8.39 25.78
CA MET A 789 -8.45 -9.38 25.87
C MET A 789 -7.94 -9.72 24.45
N GLN A 790 -7.61 -8.66 23.70
CA GLN A 790 -7.36 -8.69 22.25
C GLN A 790 -6.43 -9.78 21.72
N PHE A 791 -5.34 -10.07 22.42
CA PHE A 791 -4.36 -11.06 21.98
C PHE A 791 -4.69 -12.47 22.43
N ALA A 792 -5.36 -12.64 23.58
CA ALA A 792 -5.85 -13.95 24.01
C ALA A 792 -6.97 -14.45 23.11
N ASN A 793 -7.99 -13.63 22.83
CA ASN A 793 -9.02 -13.99 21.85
C ASN A 793 -8.47 -14.02 20.41
N GLY A 794 -7.49 -13.17 20.09
CA GLY A 794 -6.75 -13.25 18.83
C GLY A 794 -6.12 -14.62 18.62
N ARG A 795 -5.54 -15.22 19.67
CA ARG A 795 -5.02 -16.59 19.64
C ARG A 795 -6.12 -17.62 19.39
N VAL A 796 -7.28 -17.49 20.04
CA VAL A 796 -8.46 -18.35 19.79
C VAL A 796 -8.88 -18.30 18.32
N PHE A 797 -9.01 -17.11 17.74
CA PHE A 797 -9.38 -16.93 16.34
C PHE A 797 -8.35 -17.54 15.39
N VAL A 798 -7.07 -17.30 15.64
CA VAL A 798 -5.96 -17.85 14.84
C VAL A 798 -5.92 -19.38 14.90
N ASP A 799 -6.19 -19.99 16.04
CA ASP A 799 -6.24 -21.45 16.16
C ASP A 799 -7.49 -22.06 15.49
N TYR A 800 -8.56 -21.28 15.31
CA TYR A 800 -9.71 -21.69 14.50
C TYR A 800 -9.39 -21.62 13.00
N MET A 801 -8.85 -20.49 12.53
CA MET A 801 -8.62 -20.23 11.11
C MET A 801 -7.39 -20.94 10.54
N TYR A 802 -6.32 -21.03 11.33
CA TYR A 802 -5.01 -21.55 10.92
C TYR A 802 -4.48 -22.57 11.93
N PRO A 803 -5.13 -23.75 12.02
CA PRO A 803 -4.82 -24.76 13.04
C PRO A 803 -3.44 -25.39 12.88
N THR A 804 -2.87 -25.39 11.67
CA THR A 804 -1.54 -25.98 11.41
C THR A 804 -0.48 -24.92 11.08
N ALA A 805 0.79 -25.27 11.24
CA ALA A 805 1.90 -24.41 10.82
C ALA A 805 1.90 -24.15 9.30
N GLN A 806 1.38 -25.10 8.51
CA GLN A 806 1.25 -24.93 7.06
C GLN A 806 0.18 -23.90 6.71
N ASP A 807 -0.95 -23.86 7.43
CA ASP A 807 -2.00 -22.85 7.22
C ASP A 807 -1.46 -21.44 7.50
N VAL A 808 -0.69 -21.30 8.58
CA VAL A 808 -0.01 -20.04 8.94
C VAL A 808 1.00 -19.62 7.87
N ALA A 809 1.82 -20.56 7.38
CA ALA A 809 2.77 -20.28 6.31
C ALA A 809 2.05 -19.87 5.01
N ASN A 810 0.99 -20.59 4.64
CA ASN A 810 0.21 -20.34 3.43
C ASN A 810 -0.48 -18.97 3.46
N ILE A 811 -1.13 -18.61 4.57
CA ILE A 811 -1.83 -17.32 4.65
C ILE A 811 -0.85 -16.14 4.60
N ARG A 812 0.29 -16.24 5.30
CA ARG A 812 1.32 -15.21 5.28
C ARG A 812 1.97 -15.08 3.91
N ALA A 813 2.28 -16.20 3.25
CA ALA A 813 2.88 -16.18 1.92
C ALA A 813 1.91 -15.63 0.87
N SER A 814 0.65 -16.05 0.88
CA SER A 814 -0.35 -15.64 -0.12
C SER A 814 -0.78 -14.18 0.05
N ALA A 815 -1.22 -13.77 1.25
CA ALA A 815 -1.59 -12.38 1.51
C ALA A 815 -0.37 -11.45 1.43
N GLY A 816 0.78 -11.87 1.97
CA GLY A 816 2.04 -11.10 1.90
C GLY A 816 2.55 -10.94 0.48
N GLY A 817 2.36 -11.92 -0.40
CA GLY A 817 2.66 -11.82 -1.83
C GLY A 817 1.85 -10.72 -2.50
N VAL A 818 0.53 -10.67 -2.25
CA VAL A 818 -0.35 -9.59 -2.76
C VAL A 818 0.09 -8.23 -2.25
N ILE A 819 0.29 -8.07 -0.94
CA ILE A 819 0.70 -6.80 -0.31
C ILE A 819 2.03 -6.32 -0.88
N LYS A 820 3.02 -7.21 -0.99
CA LYS A 820 4.34 -6.87 -1.55
C LYS A 820 4.24 -6.42 -3.01
N ASN A 821 3.41 -7.09 -3.81
CA ASN A 821 3.21 -6.73 -5.20
C ASN A 821 2.54 -5.35 -5.34
N VAL A 822 1.57 -5.04 -4.47
CA VAL A 822 0.93 -3.71 -4.41
C VAL A 822 1.94 -2.61 -4.05
N ILE A 823 2.79 -2.83 -3.04
CA ILE A 823 3.86 -1.87 -2.68
C ILE A 823 4.80 -1.62 -3.86
N SER A 824 5.21 -2.69 -4.53
CA SER A 824 6.12 -2.60 -5.70
C SER A 824 5.46 -1.87 -6.88
N SER A 825 4.15 -2.07 -7.06
CA SER A 825 3.39 -1.41 -8.13
C SER A 825 3.20 0.07 -7.86
N PHE A 826 2.95 0.46 -6.61
CA PHE A 826 2.87 1.87 -6.20
C PHE A 826 4.19 2.63 -6.39
N GLN A 827 5.34 1.97 -6.16
CA GLN A 827 6.65 2.56 -6.47
C GLN A 827 6.78 2.90 -7.97
N GLY A 828 6.28 2.01 -8.84
CA GLY A 828 6.23 2.28 -10.28
C GLY A 828 5.31 3.44 -10.67
N MET A 829 4.24 3.66 -9.90
CA MET A 829 3.38 4.83 -10.08
C MET A 829 4.12 6.12 -9.71
N ILE A 830 4.83 6.14 -8.58
CA ILE A 830 5.61 7.31 -8.12
C ILE A 830 6.62 7.78 -9.17
N ASP A 831 7.29 6.85 -9.84
CA ASP A 831 8.32 7.18 -10.84
C ASP A 831 7.77 7.98 -12.02
N GLN A 832 6.49 7.82 -12.32
CA GLN A 832 5.84 8.49 -13.45
C GLN A 832 5.25 9.86 -13.09
N LEU A 833 5.27 10.27 -11.81
CA LEU A 833 4.70 11.55 -11.36
C LEU A 833 5.57 12.73 -11.78
N ASP A 834 5.12 13.49 -12.78
CA ASP A 834 5.85 14.65 -13.31
C ASP A 834 5.89 15.84 -12.33
N TRP A 835 4.98 15.89 -11.36
CA TRP A 835 4.92 16.94 -10.34
C TRP A 835 5.86 16.69 -9.15
N MET A 836 6.57 15.57 -9.09
CA MET A 836 7.57 15.28 -8.04
C MET A 836 9.00 15.41 -8.56
N SER A 837 9.86 16.06 -7.79
CA SER A 837 11.31 16.07 -8.07
C SER A 837 11.95 14.69 -7.87
N ALA A 838 13.12 14.47 -8.47
CA ALA A 838 13.88 13.24 -8.27
C ALA A 838 14.21 12.96 -6.79
N ASP A 839 14.55 14.00 -6.02
CA ASP A 839 14.84 13.87 -4.58
C ASP A 839 13.59 13.49 -3.78
N THR A 840 12.44 14.08 -4.09
CA THR A 840 11.18 13.74 -3.43
C THR A 840 10.72 12.33 -3.80
N LYS A 841 10.90 11.88 -5.06
CA LYS A 841 10.65 10.49 -5.48
C LYS A 841 11.53 9.50 -4.71
N LYS A 842 12.81 9.81 -4.55
CA LYS A 842 13.73 8.97 -3.75
C LYS A 842 13.27 8.82 -2.30
N LYS A 843 12.82 9.91 -1.66
CA LYS A 843 12.30 9.83 -0.27
C LYS A 843 10.98 9.06 -0.19
N ALA A 844 10.09 9.20 -1.18
CA ALA A 844 8.88 8.39 -1.26
C ALA A 844 9.23 6.88 -1.37
N TYR A 845 10.23 6.57 -2.18
CA TYR A 845 10.77 5.21 -2.30
C TYR A 845 11.37 4.71 -0.98
N ASP A 846 12.23 5.49 -0.32
CA ASP A 846 12.78 5.15 0.99
C ASP A 846 11.65 4.87 2.00
N LYS A 847 10.55 5.62 1.93
CA LYS A 847 9.37 5.39 2.78
C LYS A 847 8.70 4.05 2.48
N THR A 848 8.45 3.73 1.21
CA THR A 848 7.84 2.44 0.83
C THR A 848 8.75 1.24 1.13
N VAL A 849 10.08 1.37 0.95
CA VAL A 849 11.04 0.28 1.22
C VAL A 849 11.15 0.00 2.71
N ASN A 850 11.05 1.03 3.55
CA ASN A 850 11.14 0.89 4.99
C ASN A 850 9.81 0.54 5.65
N ILE A 851 8.70 0.37 4.91
CA ILE A 851 7.39 0.07 5.50
C ILE A 851 7.42 -1.26 6.26
N GLN A 852 6.99 -1.24 7.52
CA GLN A 852 6.88 -2.46 8.34
C GLN A 852 5.55 -3.15 8.03
N GLN A 853 5.60 -4.40 7.54
CA GLN A 853 4.42 -5.17 7.16
C GLN A 853 4.01 -6.14 8.27
N ASN A 854 2.83 -5.94 8.85
CA ASN A 854 2.28 -6.74 9.92
C ASN A 854 1.13 -7.61 9.37
N ILE A 855 1.42 -8.88 9.12
CA ILE A 855 0.51 -9.77 8.37
C ILE A 855 -0.08 -10.86 9.27
N ALA A 856 -1.41 -10.97 9.23
CA ALA A 856 -2.27 -11.89 9.96
C ALA A 856 -2.26 -11.70 11.49
N PHE A 857 -1.16 -12.01 12.17
CA PHE A 857 -1.08 -11.92 13.64
C PHE A 857 0.37 -11.94 14.13
N PRO A 858 0.65 -11.35 15.31
CA PRO A 858 1.99 -11.37 15.89
C PRO A 858 2.37 -12.77 16.42
N ASP A 859 3.59 -13.22 16.13
CA ASP A 859 4.03 -14.60 16.45
C ASP A 859 3.96 -14.95 17.93
N TRP A 860 4.16 -13.98 18.81
CA TRP A 860 4.24 -14.22 20.25
C TRP A 860 2.91 -14.69 20.86
N ILE A 861 1.75 -14.43 20.24
CA ILE A 861 0.45 -14.96 20.71
C ILE A 861 0.34 -16.48 20.49
N LYS A 862 1.12 -16.98 19.52
CA LYS A 862 1.57 -18.37 19.28
C LYS A 862 2.14 -19.11 20.49
N ASN A 863 2.77 -18.34 21.38
CA ASN A 863 3.61 -18.87 22.44
C ASN A 863 2.92 -18.65 23.80
N ASP A 864 2.50 -19.75 24.42
CA ASP A 864 1.72 -19.69 25.67
C ASP A 864 2.48 -19.02 26.81
N THR A 865 3.83 -19.08 26.83
CA THR A 865 4.64 -18.40 27.84
C THR A 865 4.64 -16.89 27.64
N LEU A 866 4.81 -16.42 26.40
CA LEU A 866 4.80 -14.98 26.09
C LEU A 866 3.40 -14.39 26.24
N LEU A 867 2.37 -15.12 25.80
CA LEU A 867 0.99 -14.71 25.98
C LEU A 867 0.60 -14.65 27.47
N ALA A 868 1.02 -15.63 28.28
CA ALA A 868 0.80 -15.59 29.73
C ALA A 868 1.53 -14.42 30.41
N ALA A 869 2.76 -14.12 29.99
CA ALA A 869 3.51 -12.97 30.49
C ALA A 869 2.80 -11.64 30.20
N TYR A 870 2.22 -11.49 28.99
CA TYR A 870 1.44 -10.29 28.63
C TYR A 870 0.26 -10.04 29.59
N TYR A 871 -0.43 -11.10 30.03
CA TYR A 871 -1.58 -11.02 30.93
C TYR A 871 -1.24 -11.30 32.41
N THR A 872 0.02 -11.20 32.83
CA THR A 872 0.42 -11.64 34.18
C THR A 872 -0.20 -10.79 35.29
N ASP A 873 -0.32 -9.47 35.08
CA ASP A 873 -0.82 -8.52 36.07
C ASP A 873 -2.36 -8.49 36.17
N LEU A 874 -3.06 -9.10 35.21
CA LEU A 874 -4.51 -9.24 35.25
C LEU A 874 -4.92 -10.39 36.19
N VAL A 875 -5.47 -10.08 37.37
CA VAL A 875 -5.92 -11.09 38.34
C VAL A 875 -7.45 -11.22 38.36
N ILE A 876 -7.95 -12.32 37.79
CA ILE A 876 -9.36 -12.72 37.85
C ILE A 876 -9.52 -13.79 38.93
N ALA A 877 -10.35 -13.52 39.94
CA ALA A 877 -10.66 -14.45 41.03
C ALA A 877 -11.90 -15.27 40.70
N ASP A 878 -12.00 -16.50 41.24
CA ASP A 878 -13.14 -17.40 40.99
C ASP A 878 -14.50 -16.82 41.41
N ALA A 879 -14.50 -15.86 42.35
CA ALA A 879 -15.71 -15.19 42.85
C ALA A 879 -16.08 -13.92 42.07
N ASP A 880 -15.26 -13.49 41.10
CA ASP A 880 -15.55 -12.30 40.29
C ASP A 880 -16.75 -12.60 39.37
N ASN A 881 -17.74 -11.71 39.38
CA ASN A 881 -18.75 -11.71 38.32
C ASN A 881 -18.29 -10.91 37.10
N TYR A 882 -19.08 -10.93 36.03
CA TYR A 882 -18.78 -10.20 34.79
C TYR A 882 -18.37 -8.74 35.01
N TYR A 883 -19.07 -8.00 35.87
CA TYR A 883 -18.81 -6.58 36.09
C TYR A 883 -17.56 -6.31 36.95
N ASP A 884 -17.19 -7.24 37.86
CA ASP A 884 -15.91 -7.21 38.56
C ASP A 884 -14.75 -7.39 37.55
N ILE A 885 -14.89 -8.33 36.61
CA ILE A 885 -13.90 -8.58 35.57
C ILE A 885 -13.78 -7.37 34.63
N LEU A 886 -14.89 -6.75 34.24
CA LEU A 886 -14.88 -5.53 33.41
C LEU A 886 -14.13 -4.36 34.06
N ASP A 887 -14.31 -4.14 35.38
CA ASP A 887 -13.60 -3.08 36.09
C ASP A 887 -12.08 -3.34 36.11
N LYS A 888 -11.69 -4.58 36.37
CA LYS A 888 -10.28 -5.02 36.36
C LYS A 888 -9.65 -4.90 34.97
N LEU A 889 -10.37 -5.31 33.92
CA LEU A 889 -9.90 -5.18 32.54
C LEU A 889 -9.80 -3.71 32.09
N THR A 890 -10.73 -2.85 32.54
CA THR A 890 -10.64 -1.41 32.26
C THR A 890 -9.35 -0.84 32.85
N ARG A 891 -9.07 -1.13 34.13
CA ARG A 891 -7.82 -0.68 34.78
C ARG A 891 -6.58 -1.28 34.13
N PHE A 892 -6.58 -2.59 33.85
CA PHE A 892 -5.47 -3.30 33.20
C PHE A 892 -5.13 -2.71 31.83
N ASN A 893 -6.14 -2.44 30.98
CA ASN A 893 -5.89 -1.87 29.65
C ASN A 893 -5.39 -0.42 29.71
N ILE A 894 -5.85 0.39 30.67
CA ILE A 894 -5.27 1.72 30.94
C ILE A 894 -3.81 1.57 31.38
N GLU A 895 -3.51 0.65 32.31
CA GLU A 895 -2.13 0.39 32.76
C GLU A 895 -1.22 -0.02 31.60
N LEU A 896 -1.66 -0.92 30.72
CA LEU A 896 -0.92 -1.34 29.53
C LEU A 896 -0.61 -0.17 28.59
N GLN A 897 -1.61 0.65 28.27
CA GLN A 897 -1.43 1.80 27.39
C GLN A 897 -0.37 2.76 27.95
N TYR A 898 -0.48 3.13 29.22
CA TYR A 898 0.47 4.07 29.80
C TYR A 898 1.85 3.46 29.99
N ASN A 899 1.95 2.16 30.29
CA ASN A 899 3.24 1.49 30.45
C ASN A 899 4.12 1.55 29.18
N GLN A 900 3.55 1.87 28.01
CA GLN A 900 4.34 2.20 26.81
C GLN A 900 5.33 3.35 27.02
N LEU A 901 5.04 4.29 27.93
CA LEU A 901 5.98 5.34 28.31
C LEU A 901 7.29 4.79 28.90
N ASN A 902 7.33 3.54 29.35
CA ASN A 902 8.54 2.89 29.84
C ASN A 902 9.34 2.18 28.74
N ALA A 903 8.80 2.08 27.52
CA ALA A 903 9.51 1.48 26.39
C ALA A 903 10.63 2.41 25.91
N ALA A 904 11.83 1.86 25.73
CA ALA A 904 13.00 2.60 25.25
C ALA A 904 12.90 2.95 23.75
N HIS A 905 12.15 2.15 22.98
CA HIS A 905 11.96 2.29 21.54
C HIS A 905 10.51 2.01 21.17
N THR A 906 10.06 2.57 20.06
CA THR A 906 8.77 2.23 19.47
C THR A 906 8.79 0.82 18.89
N ASP A 907 7.66 0.12 18.96
CA ASP A 907 7.51 -1.22 18.36
C ASP A 907 6.70 -1.11 17.07
N ARG A 908 7.40 -1.10 15.94
CA ARG A 908 6.78 -1.03 14.61
C ARG A 908 6.04 -2.34 14.25
N THR A 909 6.36 -3.43 14.94
CA THR A 909 5.74 -4.75 14.75
C THR A 909 4.46 -4.93 15.56
N ASP A 910 4.13 -3.95 16.41
CA ASP A 910 2.86 -3.94 17.13
C ASP A 910 1.71 -3.80 16.12
N PHE A 911 0.72 -4.67 16.29
CA PHE A 911 -0.50 -4.59 15.51
C PHE A 911 -1.36 -3.42 15.99
N LEU A 912 -1.21 -2.91 17.22
CA LEU A 912 -2.06 -1.84 17.80
C LEU A 912 -3.55 -2.22 17.93
N GLY A 913 -3.91 -3.47 17.67
CA GLY A 913 -5.29 -3.93 17.63
C GLY A 913 -5.44 -5.45 17.63
N GLN A 914 -6.70 -5.90 17.64
CA GLN A 914 -7.04 -7.33 17.73
C GLN A 914 -6.75 -8.06 16.41
N PRO A 915 -6.03 -9.20 16.42
CA PRO A 915 -5.82 -10.01 15.21
C PRO A 915 -7.11 -10.52 14.55
N GLY A 916 -8.19 -10.73 15.31
CA GLY A 916 -9.48 -11.21 14.79
C GLY A 916 -10.40 -10.12 14.23
N THR A 917 -9.95 -8.87 14.17
CA THR A 917 -10.74 -7.74 13.66
C THR A 917 -10.79 -7.75 12.13
N VAL A 918 -11.99 -7.51 11.58
CA VAL A 918 -12.17 -7.18 10.16
C VAL A 918 -11.92 -5.69 9.98
N ASN A 919 -10.66 -5.34 9.76
CA ASN A 919 -10.19 -4.04 9.32
C ASN A 919 -8.72 -4.14 8.82
N ALA A 920 -8.18 -3.05 8.30
CA ALA A 920 -6.75 -2.85 8.10
C ALA A 920 -6.38 -1.42 8.56
N TRP A 921 -5.09 -1.14 8.73
CA TRP A 921 -4.64 0.21 9.07
C TRP A 921 -3.18 0.47 8.68
N TYR A 922 -2.90 1.72 8.35
CA TYR A 922 -1.58 2.30 8.30
C TYR A 922 -1.32 3.21 9.50
N GLN A 923 -0.14 3.08 10.11
CA GLN A 923 0.28 3.92 11.23
C GLN A 923 1.44 4.83 10.80
N PRO A 924 1.20 6.13 10.55
CA PRO A 924 2.21 7.02 9.98
C PRO A 924 3.48 7.16 10.82
N GLU A 925 3.35 7.27 12.12
CA GLU A 925 4.45 7.45 13.06
C GLU A 925 5.31 6.19 13.27
N LEU A 926 4.79 5.02 12.88
CA LEU A 926 5.53 3.77 12.84
C LEU A 926 5.98 3.40 11.42
N ASN A 927 5.53 4.13 10.40
CA ASN A 927 5.57 3.72 9.00
C ASN A 927 5.29 2.21 8.86
N SER A 928 4.16 1.77 9.39
CA SER A 928 3.73 0.36 9.42
C SER A 928 2.36 0.19 8.79
N ILE A 929 2.15 -0.98 8.18
CA ILE A 929 0.92 -1.36 7.50
C ILE A 929 0.47 -2.73 8.04
N THR A 930 -0.76 -2.81 8.53
CA THR A 930 -1.24 -3.96 9.30
C THR A 930 -2.49 -4.57 8.70
N PHE A 931 -2.44 -5.88 8.46
CA PHE A 931 -3.53 -6.69 7.91
C PHE A 931 -3.82 -7.85 8.86
N PRO A 932 -4.71 -7.67 9.86
CA PRO A 932 -5.12 -8.70 10.80
C PRO A 932 -5.72 -9.93 10.13
N ALA A 933 -5.59 -11.09 10.75
CA ALA A 933 -6.18 -12.34 10.29
C ALA A 933 -7.69 -12.22 10.04
N GLY A 934 -8.37 -11.36 10.81
CA GLY A 934 -9.80 -11.16 10.70
C GLY A 934 -10.26 -10.64 9.33
N ILE A 935 -9.46 -9.82 8.62
CA ILE A 935 -9.81 -9.34 7.27
C ILE A 935 -9.41 -10.31 6.17
N LEU A 936 -8.53 -11.28 6.45
CA LEU A 936 -8.02 -12.25 5.46
C LEU A 936 -9.00 -13.40 5.20
N VAL A 937 -10.26 -13.04 4.94
CA VAL A 937 -11.40 -13.92 4.67
C VAL A 937 -12.24 -13.37 3.51
N PRO A 938 -13.07 -14.20 2.84
CA PRO A 938 -14.04 -13.70 1.87
C PRO A 938 -14.95 -12.62 2.48
N PRO A 939 -15.25 -11.53 1.75
CA PRO A 939 -14.94 -11.31 0.33
C PRO A 939 -13.65 -10.56 0.02
N TYR A 940 -12.78 -10.34 1.00
CA TYR A 940 -11.54 -9.60 0.78
C TYR A 940 -10.47 -10.51 0.19
N PHE A 941 -10.33 -11.71 0.75
CA PHE A 941 -9.24 -12.59 0.40
C PHE A 941 -9.59 -14.07 0.53
N HIS A 942 -9.10 -14.87 -0.42
CA HIS A 942 -8.98 -16.31 -0.27
C HIS A 942 -7.76 -16.80 -1.05
N PRO A 943 -6.86 -17.63 -0.49
CA PRO A 943 -5.61 -18.03 -1.15
C PRO A 943 -5.80 -18.63 -2.55
N ASN A 944 -6.92 -19.34 -2.77
CA ASN A 944 -7.23 -19.99 -4.04
C ASN A 944 -8.25 -19.23 -4.93
N TRP A 945 -8.65 -18.01 -4.57
CA TRP A 945 -9.51 -17.20 -5.46
C TRP A 945 -8.74 -16.73 -6.70
N PRO A 946 -9.46 -16.39 -7.79
CA PRO A 946 -8.83 -15.74 -8.93
C PRO A 946 -8.08 -14.47 -8.46
N PRO A 947 -6.79 -14.31 -8.78
CA PRO A 947 -6.01 -13.10 -8.58
C PRO A 947 -6.76 -11.80 -8.84
N SER A 948 -7.47 -11.64 -9.97
CA SER A 948 -8.31 -10.44 -10.21
C SER A 948 -9.24 -10.07 -9.05
N ILE A 949 -9.84 -11.06 -8.38
CA ILE A 949 -10.73 -10.87 -7.24
C ILE A 949 -9.92 -10.59 -5.97
N ASN A 950 -8.84 -11.33 -5.73
CA ASN A 950 -7.96 -11.08 -4.59
C ASN A 950 -7.33 -9.68 -4.65
N TYR A 951 -6.93 -9.19 -5.82
CA TYR A 951 -6.42 -7.84 -6.00
C TYR A 951 -7.52 -6.79 -5.96
N GLY A 952 -8.72 -7.06 -6.51
CA GLY A 952 -9.86 -6.14 -6.38
C GLY A 952 -10.42 -6.04 -4.95
N GLY A 953 -10.21 -7.07 -4.12
CA GLY A 953 -10.54 -7.08 -2.69
C GLY A 953 -9.35 -6.69 -1.81
N MET A 954 -8.53 -7.66 -1.41
CA MET A 954 -7.37 -7.45 -0.54
C MET A 954 -6.28 -6.60 -1.18
N GLY A 955 -6.05 -6.67 -2.49
CA GLY A 955 -5.10 -5.78 -3.16
C GLY A 955 -5.51 -4.31 -3.04
N LEU A 956 -6.80 -4.01 -3.21
CA LEU A 956 -7.38 -2.67 -2.99
C LEU A 956 -7.14 -2.22 -1.56
N VAL A 957 -7.50 -3.04 -0.56
CA VAL A 957 -7.30 -2.69 0.85
C VAL A 957 -5.80 -2.48 1.12
N ALA A 958 -4.93 -3.30 0.55
CA ALA A 958 -3.48 -3.13 0.70
C ALA A 958 -2.97 -1.82 0.05
N GLY A 959 -3.51 -1.46 -1.10
CA GLY A 959 -3.18 -0.20 -1.78
C GLY A 959 -3.72 1.01 -1.03
N HIS A 960 -4.91 0.89 -0.46
CA HIS A 960 -5.55 1.92 0.36
C HIS A 960 -4.70 2.24 1.59
N GLU A 961 -4.36 1.22 2.39
CA GLU A 961 -3.50 1.41 3.55
C GLU A 961 -2.09 1.90 3.17
N LEU A 962 -1.53 1.43 2.05
CA LEU A 962 -0.25 1.96 1.57
C LEU A 962 -0.34 3.46 1.25
N THR A 963 -1.43 3.88 0.62
CA THR A 963 -1.66 5.27 0.21
C THR A 963 -1.92 6.19 1.39
N HIS A 964 -2.37 5.70 2.55
CA HIS A 964 -2.36 6.49 3.80
C HIS A 964 -0.95 6.93 4.21
N GLY A 965 0.11 6.23 3.77
CA GLY A 965 1.49 6.74 3.88
C GLY A 965 1.77 7.98 3.05
N PHE A 966 0.86 8.33 2.14
CA PHE A 966 1.00 9.37 1.14
C PHE A 966 -0.28 10.24 1.04
N ASP A 967 -1.19 10.20 2.01
CA ASP A 967 -2.34 11.12 2.04
C ASP A 967 -1.99 12.44 2.74
N ASP A 968 -2.99 13.30 3.01
CA ASP A 968 -2.78 14.62 3.63
C ASP A 968 -2.10 14.55 5.01
N GLN A 969 -2.28 13.46 5.73
CA GLN A 969 -1.66 13.19 7.02
C GLN A 969 -0.33 12.46 6.83
N GLY A 970 -0.31 11.40 6.02
CA GLY A 970 0.84 10.54 5.75
C GLY A 970 2.05 11.29 5.22
N VAL A 971 1.88 12.26 4.31
CA VAL A 971 3.00 13.03 3.73
C VAL A 971 3.74 13.90 4.75
N GLN A 972 3.18 14.12 5.94
CA GLN A 972 3.86 14.84 7.02
C GLN A 972 4.92 13.99 7.71
N TRP A 973 4.83 12.65 7.57
CA TRP A 973 5.71 11.68 8.20
C TRP A 973 6.76 11.16 7.21
N GLY A 974 8.03 11.17 7.63
CA GLY A 974 9.17 10.74 6.84
C GLY A 974 9.30 9.22 6.69
N PRO A 975 10.34 8.75 5.98
CA PRO A 975 10.56 7.32 5.70
C PRO A 975 10.68 6.42 6.93
N THR A 976 11.12 6.97 8.06
CA THR A 976 11.24 6.22 9.30
C THR A 976 10.03 6.39 10.21
N GLY A 977 9.03 7.22 9.88
CA GLY A 977 7.89 7.52 10.75
C GLY A 977 8.11 8.74 11.67
N ASN A 978 9.09 9.58 11.36
CA ASN A 978 9.32 10.84 12.07
C ASN A 978 8.54 12.00 11.43
N LEU A 979 8.00 12.91 12.24
CA LEU A 979 7.31 14.11 11.76
C LEU A 979 8.33 15.13 11.23
N ALA A 980 8.65 15.04 9.94
CA ALA A 980 9.73 15.80 9.32
C ALA A 980 9.52 15.97 7.80
N GLY A 981 8.46 16.69 7.42
CA GLY A 981 8.03 16.94 6.04
C GLY A 981 9.13 16.78 4.99
N TRP A 982 8.94 15.83 4.07
CA TRP A 982 10.02 15.30 3.23
C TRP A 982 9.95 15.76 1.77
N MET A 983 8.82 16.31 1.33
CA MET A 983 8.64 16.88 0.00
C MET A 983 9.29 18.27 -0.11
N ASP A 984 9.91 18.55 -1.26
CA ASP A 984 10.25 19.93 -1.65
C ASP A 984 8.99 20.76 -1.98
N ASP A 985 9.15 22.09 -2.08
CA ASP A 985 8.04 23.03 -2.27
C ASP A 985 7.25 22.79 -3.57
N ASN A 986 7.92 22.40 -4.67
CA ASN A 986 7.27 22.13 -5.94
C ASN A 986 6.42 20.86 -5.85
N SER A 987 6.99 19.79 -5.30
CA SER A 987 6.32 18.51 -5.10
C SER A 987 5.14 18.65 -4.12
N LYS A 988 5.31 19.45 -3.07
CA LYS A 988 4.22 19.79 -2.14
C LYS A 988 3.10 20.56 -2.84
N THR A 989 3.43 21.48 -3.75
CA THR A 989 2.42 22.22 -4.53
C THR A 989 1.64 21.27 -5.45
N GLY A 990 2.32 20.33 -6.12
CA GLY A 990 1.68 19.29 -6.92
C GLY A 990 0.74 18.41 -6.10
N PHE A 991 1.20 17.95 -4.93
CA PHE A 991 0.39 17.16 -4.00
C PHE A 991 -0.87 17.93 -3.56
N LEU A 992 -0.72 19.20 -3.15
CA LEU A 992 -1.85 20.02 -2.70
C LEU A 992 -2.87 20.27 -3.83
N ALA A 993 -2.41 20.42 -5.07
CA ALA A 993 -3.31 20.56 -6.22
C ALA A 993 -4.12 19.27 -6.47
N MET A 994 -3.49 18.11 -6.38
CA MET A 994 -4.16 16.80 -6.48
C MET A 994 -5.18 16.61 -5.35
N ALA A 995 -4.78 16.87 -4.10
CA ALA A 995 -5.67 16.78 -2.95
C ALA A 995 -6.86 17.76 -3.05
N GLN A 996 -6.63 18.98 -3.54
CA GLN A 996 -7.71 19.95 -3.74
C GLN A 996 -8.72 19.48 -4.80
N CYS A 997 -8.27 18.82 -5.87
CA CYS A 997 -9.18 18.21 -6.84
C CYS A 997 -10.12 17.20 -6.16
N VAL A 998 -9.55 16.30 -5.35
CA VAL A 998 -10.33 15.29 -4.60
C VAL A 998 -11.31 15.95 -3.63
N ILE A 999 -10.89 17.01 -2.92
CA ILE A 999 -11.78 17.77 -2.03
C ILE A 999 -12.97 18.35 -2.82
N ASP A 1000 -12.69 19.02 -3.94
CA ASP A 1000 -13.70 19.69 -4.74
C ASP A 1000 -14.68 18.70 -5.39
N GLU A 1001 -14.17 17.57 -5.87
CA GLU A 1001 -14.97 16.48 -6.43
C GLU A 1001 -15.94 15.91 -5.39
N TYR A 1002 -15.43 15.52 -4.22
CA TYR A 1002 -16.26 14.87 -3.20
C TYR A 1002 -17.21 15.84 -2.50
N ASN A 1003 -16.89 17.14 -2.45
CA ASN A 1003 -17.85 18.18 -2.00
C ASN A 1003 -19.13 18.22 -2.85
N GLY A 1004 -19.08 17.74 -4.10
CA GLY A 1004 -20.23 17.65 -5.00
C GLY A 1004 -21.21 16.51 -4.68
N PHE A 1005 -20.86 15.59 -3.78
CA PHE A 1005 -21.66 14.40 -3.50
C PHE A 1005 -22.69 14.67 -2.39
N CYS A 1006 -23.95 14.88 -2.79
CA CYS A 1006 -25.05 15.30 -1.91
C CYS A 1006 -26.19 14.27 -1.82
N PRO A 1007 -26.04 13.17 -1.04
CA PRO A 1007 -27.05 12.11 -0.99
C PRO A 1007 -28.28 12.44 -0.13
N LEU A 1008 -28.25 13.54 0.63
CA LEU A 1008 -29.32 13.94 1.55
C LEU A 1008 -30.09 15.16 1.05
N ASN A 1009 -31.34 15.27 1.48
CA ASN A 1009 -32.17 16.43 1.20
C ASN A 1009 -31.73 17.65 2.02
N ALA A 1010 -31.31 18.72 1.32
CA ALA A 1010 -30.85 19.98 1.91
C ALA A 1010 -31.90 20.72 2.76
N THR A 1011 -33.19 20.42 2.61
CA THR A 1011 -34.24 21.03 3.47
C THR A 1011 -34.39 20.36 4.82
N GLN A 1012 -33.86 19.16 5.00
CA GLN A 1012 -33.98 18.36 6.22
C GLN A 1012 -32.65 18.19 6.96
N TYR A 1013 -31.54 18.08 6.23
CA TYR A 1013 -30.21 17.85 6.78
C TYR A 1013 -29.25 18.96 6.37
N SER A 1014 -28.40 19.40 7.29
CA SER A 1014 -27.34 20.38 7.03
C SER A 1014 -26.14 20.05 7.91
N PRO A 1015 -25.00 19.61 7.35
CA PRO A 1015 -24.72 19.41 5.92
C PRO A 1015 -25.52 18.26 5.29
N ASN A 1016 -25.78 18.35 3.98
CA ASN A 1016 -26.41 17.30 3.18
C ASN A 1016 -25.48 16.68 2.12
N CYS A 1017 -24.25 17.17 2.06
CA CYS A 1017 -23.20 16.72 1.15
C CYS A 1017 -21.99 16.22 1.94
N VAL A 1018 -21.22 15.33 1.32
CA VAL A 1018 -19.91 14.88 1.82
C VAL A 1018 -19.01 16.11 1.97
N LYS A 1019 -18.27 16.18 3.08
CA LYS A 1019 -17.27 17.22 3.31
C LYS A 1019 -15.92 16.71 2.80
N GLY A 1020 -15.55 17.10 1.59
CA GLY A 1020 -14.34 16.63 0.90
C GLY A 1020 -13.06 16.83 1.73
N SER A 1021 -12.93 17.92 2.49
CA SER A 1021 -11.77 18.13 3.37
C SER A 1021 -11.70 17.16 4.55
N GLN A 1022 -12.85 16.69 5.04
CA GLN A 1022 -12.92 15.68 6.09
C GLN A 1022 -12.63 14.29 5.54
N THR A 1023 -13.03 14.00 4.29
CA THR A 1023 -12.86 12.67 3.69
C THR A 1023 -11.65 12.53 2.79
N GLN A 1024 -10.86 13.60 2.60
CA GLN A 1024 -9.75 13.63 1.61
C GLN A 1024 -8.73 12.51 1.80
N GLY A 1025 -8.34 12.17 3.03
CA GLY A 1025 -7.34 11.12 3.28
C GLY A 1025 -7.82 9.76 2.77
N GLU A 1026 -9.04 9.38 3.14
CA GLU A 1026 -9.71 8.16 2.70
C GLU A 1026 -9.97 8.13 1.20
N ASN A 1027 -10.38 9.26 0.61
CA ASN A 1027 -10.65 9.36 -0.82
C ASN A 1027 -9.35 9.26 -1.65
N ILE A 1028 -8.27 9.91 -1.20
CA ILE A 1028 -6.94 9.78 -1.80
C ILE A 1028 -6.48 8.33 -1.71
N ALA A 1029 -6.70 7.68 -0.56
CA ALA A 1029 -6.36 6.29 -0.34
C ALA A 1029 -7.16 5.32 -1.21
N ASP A 1030 -8.47 5.53 -1.41
CA ASP A 1030 -9.29 4.74 -2.33
C ASP A 1030 -8.79 4.82 -3.78
N ASN A 1031 -8.52 6.05 -4.25
CA ASN A 1031 -8.07 6.28 -5.62
C ASN A 1031 -6.63 5.76 -5.86
N GLY A 1032 -5.68 6.09 -4.99
CA GLY A 1032 -4.31 5.56 -5.09
C GLY A 1032 -4.27 4.05 -4.90
N GLY A 1033 -5.10 3.53 -4.00
CA GLY A 1033 -5.17 2.12 -3.66
C GLY A 1033 -5.70 1.24 -4.80
N ILE A 1034 -6.77 1.65 -5.49
CA ILE A 1034 -7.26 0.89 -6.63
C ILE A 1034 -6.26 0.87 -7.79
N HIS A 1035 -5.56 1.99 -8.04
CA HIS A 1035 -4.53 2.07 -9.07
C HIS A 1035 -3.36 1.13 -8.77
N ALA A 1036 -2.87 1.14 -7.53
CA ALA A 1036 -1.79 0.25 -7.10
C ALA A 1036 -2.21 -1.23 -7.16
N ALA A 1037 -3.45 -1.53 -6.78
CA ALA A 1037 -4.01 -2.89 -6.80
C ALA A 1037 -4.20 -3.44 -8.22
N PHE A 1038 -4.69 -2.61 -9.14
CA PHE A 1038 -4.87 -3.02 -10.53
C PHE A 1038 -3.52 -3.22 -11.21
N ASN A 1039 -2.57 -2.29 -11.06
CA ASN A 1039 -1.21 -2.43 -11.59
C ASN A 1039 -0.53 -3.71 -11.06
N ALA A 1040 -0.74 -4.03 -9.77
CA ALA A 1040 -0.25 -5.27 -9.17
C ALA A 1040 -0.93 -6.50 -9.79
N TYR A 1041 -2.24 -6.48 -10.01
CA TYR A 1041 -2.96 -7.54 -10.71
C TYR A 1041 -2.44 -7.76 -12.13
N LYS A 1042 -2.21 -6.69 -12.90
CA LYS A 1042 -1.71 -6.79 -14.28
C LYS A 1042 -0.26 -7.24 -14.32
N THR A 1043 0.56 -6.82 -13.37
CA THR A 1043 1.91 -7.38 -13.15
C THR A 1043 1.84 -8.88 -12.85
N HIS A 1044 0.91 -9.31 -12.00
CA HIS A 1044 0.71 -10.73 -11.72
C HIS A 1044 0.27 -11.49 -12.98
N GLN A 1045 -0.73 -11.01 -13.72
CA GLN A 1045 -1.18 -11.64 -14.98
C GLN A 1045 -0.05 -11.74 -16.02
N ALA A 1046 0.80 -10.73 -16.11
CA ALA A 1046 1.93 -10.70 -17.04
C ALA A 1046 2.98 -11.79 -16.78
N LEU A 1047 3.02 -12.32 -15.56
CA LEU A 1047 3.95 -13.36 -15.14
C LEU A 1047 3.27 -14.71 -15.06
N ASP A 1048 2.17 -14.67 -14.31
CA ASP A 1048 1.18 -15.66 -13.98
C ASP A 1048 0.66 -16.45 -15.18
N GLY A 1049 0.51 -15.71 -16.29
CA GLY A 1049 -0.53 -15.97 -17.27
C GLY A 1049 -1.91 -15.51 -16.75
N PRO A 1050 -2.95 -15.59 -17.59
CA PRO A 1050 -4.31 -15.27 -17.21
C PRO A 1050 -4.90 -16.40 -16.35
N ASP A 1051 -5.81 -16.02 -15.45
CA ASP A 1051 -6.57 -16.99 -14.69
C ASP A 1051 -7.64 -17.70 -15.54
N PRO A 1052 -8.06 -18.91 -15.14
CA PRO A 1052 -9.23 -19.54 -15.71
C PRO A 1052 -10.50 -18.71 -15.47
N ARG A 1053 -11.48 -18.80 -16.38
CA ARG A 1053 -12.78 -18.16 -16.14
C ARG A 1053 -13.52 -18.80 -14.99
N LEU A 1054 -14.37 -18.00 -14.36
CA LEU A 1054 -15.32 -18.48 -13.38
C LEU A 1054 -16.21 -19.59 -13.98
N PRO A 1055 -16.54 -20.64 -13.19
CA PRO A 1055 -17.27 -21.80 -13.70
C PRO A 1055 -18.77 -21.53 -13.96
N ASP A 1056 -19.28 -20.39 -13.49
CA ASP A 1056 -20.69 -20.01 -13.68
C ASP A 1056 -20.98 -19.54 -15.12
N ARG A 1057 -22.18 -19.82 -15.62
CA ARG A 1057 -22.58 -19.47 -17.00
C ARG A 1057 -22.57 -17.96 -17.26
N LEU A 1058 -23.02 -17.16 -16.31
CA LEU A 1058 -23.06 -15.71 -16.44
C LEU A 1058 -21.70 -15.11 -16.09
N PHE A 1059 -21.17 -15.43 -14.92
CA PHE A 1059 -19.93 -14.82 -14.44
C PHE A 1059 -18.68 -15.27 -15.21
N GLY A 1060 -18.72 -16.44 -15.84
CA GLY A 1060 -17.70 -16.90 -16.80
C GLY A 1060 -17.75 -16.20 -18.16
N GLN A 1061 -18.60 -15.18 -18.36
CA GLN A 1061 -18.56 -14.30 -19.54
C GLN A 1061 -17.80 -13.00 -19.31
N PHE A 1062 -17.53 -12.64 -18.04
CA PHE A 1062 -16.77 -11.45 -17.70
C PHE A 1062 -15.27 -11.68 -17.89
N THR A 1063 -14.56 -10.64 -18.32
CA THR A 1063 -13.10 -10.66 -18.31
C THR A 1063 -12.58 -10.51 -16.88
N HIS A 1064 -11.35 -10.95 -16.63
CA HIS A 1064 -10.77 -10.76 -15.31
C HIS A 1064 -10.55 -9.28 -14.92
N ASP A 1065 -10.36 -8.38 -15.89
CA ASP A 1065 -10.36 -6.93 -15.63
C ASP A 1065 -11.74 -6.46 -15.13
N GLN A 1066 -12.84 -6.94 -15.72
CA GLN A 1066 -14.20 -6.64 -15.24
C GLN A 1066 -14.46 -7.25 -13.85
N LEU A 1067 -14.00 -8.48 -13.62
CA LEU A 1067 -14.11 -9.14 -12.32
C LEU A 1067 -13.31 -8.41 -11.23
N PHE A 1068 -12.16 -7.82 -11.56
CA PHE A 1068 -11.42 -6.96 -10.63
C PHE A 1068 -12.26 -5.78 -10.15
N PHE A 1069 -12.84 -5.01 -11.08
CA PHE A 1069 -13.67 -3.85 -10.74
C PHE A 1069 -14.96 -4.24 -10.03
N MET A 1070 -15.55 -5.38 -10.41
CA MET A 1070 -16.70 -5.93 -9.68
C MET A 1070 -16.32 -6.31 -8.25
N SER A 1071 -15.16 -6.95 -8.03
CA SER A 1071 -14.67 -7.27 -6.68
C SER A 1071 -14.42 -6.00 -5.86
N PHE A 1072 -13.82 -4.97 -6.47
CA PHE A 1072 -13.63 -3.65 -5.86
C PHE A 1072 -14.96 -3.06 -5.35
N ALA A 1073 -15.98 -3.00 -6.22
CA ALA A 1073 -17.28 -2.46 -5.83
C ALA A 1073 -17.96 -3.30 -4.75
N GLN A 1074 -17.71 -4.61 -4.73
CA GLN A 1074 -18.38 -5.54 -3.82
C GLN A 1074 -17.91 -5.51 -2.38
N VAL A 1075 -16.66 -5.07 -2.14
CA VAL A 1075 -16.19 -4.71 -0.80
C VAL A 1075 -17.11 -3.66 -0.16
N TRP A 1076 -17.66 -2.76 -0.98
CA TRP A 1076 -18.47 -1.62 -0.57
C TRP A 1076 -19.98 -1.83 -0.73
N CYS A 1077 -20.44 -2.98 -1.22
CA CYS A 1077 -21.87 -3.23 -1.35
C CYS A 1077 -22.54 -3.19 0.03
N GLU A 1078 -23.54 -2.33 0.18
CA GLU A 1078 -24.44 -2.29 1.31
C GLU A 1078 -25.87 -1.97 0.84
N VAL A 1079 -26.85 -2.47 1.60
CA VAL A 1079 -28.19 -1.90 1.54
C VAL A 1079 -28.11 -0.41 1.92
N ARG A 1080 -28.78 0.45 1.16
CA ARG A 1080 -28.77 1.89 1.41
C ARG A 1080 -29.12 2.17 2.87
N ARG A 1081 -28.26 2.92 3.56
CA ARG A 1081 -28.48 3.41 4.93
C ARG A 1081 -29.75 4.27 5.01
N SER A 1082 -30.34 4.35 6.21
CA SER A 1082 -31.37 5.37 6.46
C SER A 1082 -30.76 6.77 6.35
N ASP A 1083 -31.59 7.78 6.10
CA ASP A 1083 -31.09 9.16 5.96
C ASP A 1083 -30.42 9.64 7.25
N GLU A 1084 -30.90 9.21 8.42
CA GLU A 1084 -30.30 9.54 9.72
C GLU A 1084 -28.91 8.89 9.90
N ALA A 1085 -28.76 7.63 9.49
CA ALA A 1085 -27.48 6.91 9.55
C ALA A 1085 -26.46 7.47 8.54
N LEU A 1086 -26.94 7.89 7.37
CA LEU A 1086 -26.10 8.55 6.37
C LEU A 1086 -25.70 9.97 6.80
N TYR A 1087 -26.61 10.71 7.44
CA TYR A 1087 -26.30 12.01 8.05
C TYR A 1087 -25.25 11.87 9.16
N THR A 1088 -25.41 10.85 10.01
CA THR A 1088 -24.42 10.49 11.03
C THR A 1088 -23.05 10.26 10.41
N GLN A 1089 -22.98 9.45 9.35
CA GLN A 1089 -21.73 9.18 8.63
C GLN A 1089 -21.10 10.46 8.08
N ILE A 1090 -21.85 11.29 7.35
CA ILE A 1090 -21.36 12.56 6.76
C ILE A 1090 -20.80 13.50 7.84
N MET A 1091 -21.33 13.45 9.06
CA MET A 1091 -20.94 14.36 10.14
C MET A 1091 -19.62 14.02 10.82
N VAL A 1092 -19.24 12.74 10.90
CA VAL A 1092 -18.08 12.31 11.74
C VAL A 1092 -17.20 11.24 11.14
N ASP A 1093 -17.69 10.49 10.17
CA ASP A 1093 -16.90 9.44 9.55
C ASP A 1093 -15.89 10.10 8.59
N PRO A 1094 -14.57 9.84 8.71
CA PRO A 1094 -13.62 10.29 7.70
C PRO A 1094 -13.83 9.56 6.37
N HIS A 1095 -14.57 8.45 6.33
CA HIS A 1095 -14.84 7.74 5.08
C HIS A 1095 -16.06 8.30 4.36
N SER A 1096 -15.95 8.44 3.05
CA SER A 1096 -17.10 8.71 2.19
C SER A 1096 -18.12 7.54 2.24
N PRO A 1097 -19.43 7.80 2.03
CA PRO A 1097 -20.42 6.74 1.90
C PRO A 1097 -20.04 5.72 0.82
N SER A 1098 -20.40 4.45 1.02
CA SER A 1098 -19.89 3.33 0.21
C SER A 1098 -20.11 3.51 -1.30
N MET A 1099 -21.25 4.06 -1.71
CA MET A 1099 -21.53 4.35 -3.12
C MET A 1099 -20.56 5.37 -3.74
N TYR A 1100 -20.10 6.35 -2.96
CA TYR A 1100 -19.16 7.39 -3.43
C TYR A 1100 -17.71 6.94 -3.32
N ARG A 1101 -17.38 5.99 -2.44
CA ARG A 1101 -16.09 5.28 -2.50
C ARG A 1101 -15.95 4.53 -3.82
N VAL A 1102 -17.03 3.90 -4.30
CA VAL A 1102 -17.04 3.24 -5.63
C VAL A 1102 -17.06 4.26 -6.77
N PHE A 1103 -18.08 5.11 -6.80
CA PHE A 1103 -18.31 6.04 -7.91
C PHE A 1103 -17.18 7.07 -8.07
N GLY A 1104 -16.77 7.71 -6.97
CA GLY A 1104 -15.70 8.71 -6.97
C GLY A 1104 -14.36 8.13 -7.42
N THR A 1105 -14.10 6.87 -7.12
CA THR A 1105 -12.85 6.20 -7.49
C THR A 1105 -12.82 5.76 -8.97
N ILE A 1106 -13.88 5.12 -9.47
CA ILE A 1106 -13.88 4.60 -10.85
C ILE A 1106 -13.90 5.71 -11.91
N GLN A 1107 -14.53 6.85 -11.62
CA GLN A 1107 -14.57 7.97 -12.56
C GLN A 1107 -13.17 8.60 -12.78
N ASN A 1108 -12.27 8.42 -11.82
CA ASN A 1108 -10.89 8.86 -11.86
C ASN A 1108 -9.94 7.79 -12.45
N PHE A 1109 -10.46 6.65 -12.90
CA PHE A 1109 -9.64 5.52 -13.33
C PHE A 1109 -9.90 5.08 -14.78
N PRO A 1110 -9.08 5.50 -15.76
CA PRO A 1110 -9.24 5.13 -17.17
C PRO A 1110 -9.28 3.62 -17.47
N ALA A 1111 -8.66 2.78 -16.64
CA ALA A 1111 -8.72 1.33 -16.82
C ALA A 1111 -10.15 0.78 -16.63
N PHE A 1112 -10.98 1.39 -15.78
CA PHE A 1112 -12.39 1.03 -15.64
C PHE A 1112 -13.15 1.28 -16.95
N GLN A 1113 -12.94 2.46 -17.54
CA GLN A 1113 -13.53 2.82 -18.83
C GLN A 1113 -13.18 1.78 -19.89
N THR A 1114 -11.91 1.35 -19.93
CA THR A 1114 -11.42 0.32 -20.86
C THR A 1114 -12.09 -1.03 -20.60
N ALA A 1115 -12.15 -1.48 -19.34
CA ALA A 1115 -12.69 -2.79 -18.98
C ALA A 1115 -14.19 -2.94 -19.29
N PHE A 1116 -14.98 -1.87 -19.16
CA PHE A 1116 -16.43 -1.88 -19.44
C PHE A 1116 -16.80 -1.21 -20.76
N ASN A 1117 -15.82 -0.77 -21.55
CA ASN A 1117 -16.00 -0.06 -22.81
C ASN A 1117 -16.96 1.14 -22.68
N CYS A 1118 -16.72 1.97 -21.66
CA CYS A 1118 -17.58 3.11 -21.37
C CYS A 1118 -17.30 4.28 -22.35
N PRO A 1119 -18.36 4.86 -22.95
CA PRO A 1119 -18.20 6.06 -23.78
C PRO A 1119 -17.61 7.21 -22.97
N LEU A 1120 -16.62 7.90 -23.53
CA LEU A 1120 -16.07 9.10 -22.90
C LEU A 1120 -17.18 10.15 -22.71
N GLY A 1121 -17.28 10.69 -21.49
CA GLY A 1121 -18.36 11.60 -21.09
C GLY A 1121 -19.58 10.93 -20.48
N SER A 1122 -19.58 9.60 -20.30
CA SER A 1122 -20.57 8.93 -19.44
C SER A 1122 -20.34 9.29 -17.96
N ASN A 1123 -21.32 8.99 -17.10
CA ASN A 1123 -21.21 9.29 -15.66
C ASN A 1123 -19.99 8.62 -15.02
N SER A 1124 -19.72 7.35 -15.36
CA SER A 1124 -18.58 6.59 -14.83
C SER A 1124 -17.26 6.83 -15.59
N ALA A 1125 -17.24 7.67 -16.64
CA ALA A 1125 -16.06 7.98 -17.44
C ALA A 1125 -16.06 9.46 -17.90
N PRO A 1126 -16.07 10.42 -16.98
CA PRO A 1126 -16.16 11.84 -17.31
C PRO A 1126 -14.88 12.34 -17.99
N THR A 1127 -15.03 13.37 -18.84
CA THR A 1127 -13.90 14.01 -19.53
C THR A 1127 -12.96 14.76 -18.59
N LYS A 1128 -13.47 15.21 -17.44
CA LYS A 1128 -12.72 15.82 -16.36
C LYS A 1128 -12.86 14.95 -15.12
N HIS A 1129 -11.73 14.58 -14.54
CA HIS A 1129 -11.63 13.74 -13.35
C HIS A 1129 -10.32 14.08 -12.63
N CYS A 1130 -10.20 13.65 -11.38
CA CYS A 1130 -8.98 13.86 -10.60
C CYS A 1130 -7.91 12.82 -10.95
N GLU A 1131 -6.66 13.26 -10.98
CA GLU A 1131 -5.49 12.43 -11.23
C GLU A 1131 -4.77 12.17 -9.90
N VAL A 1132 -5.12 11.09 -9.23
CA VAL A 1132 -4.66 10.77 -7.88
C VAL A 1132 -3.55 9.72 -7.92
N TRP A 1133 -2.34 10.11 -7.49
CA TRP A 1133 -1.13 9.27 -7.53
C TRP A 1133 -0.82 8.68 -8.92
N VAL A 1134 -1.22 9.39 -9.97
CA VAL A 1134 -0.94 9.06 -11.38
C VAL A 1134 -0.42 10.30 -12.12
N PRO A 1135 0.28 10.12 -13.27
CA PRO A 1135 0.79 11.23 -14.06
C PRO A 1135 -0.36 12.04 -14.65
N GLY A 1136 -0.18 13.36 -14.76
CA GLY A 1136 -1.20 14.19 -15.39
C GLY A 1136 -1.22 14.03 -16.90
N LYS A 1137 -2.40 13.97 -17.51
CA LYS A 1137 -2.52 14.10 -18.97
C LYS A 1137 -2.00 15.48 -19.35
N TYR A 1138 -0.98 15.50 -20.22
CA TYR A 1138 -0.42 16.65 -20.91
C TYR A 1138 -1.27 17.94 -20.77
N GLN A 1139 -0.75 18.92 -20.01
CA GLN A 1139 -1.20 20.31 -20.13
C GLN A 1139 -0.79 20.89 -21.47
#